data_AF-A0A377G9M0-F1
#
_entry.id   AF-A0A377G9M0-F1
#
_cell.length_a   1.000
_cell.length_b   1.000
_cell.length_c   1.000
_cell.angle_alpha   90.00
_cell.angle_beta   90.00
_cell.angle_gamma   90.00
#
_symmetry.space_group_name_H-M   'P 1'
#
loop_
_entity.id
_entity.type
_entity.pdbx_description
1 polymer ?
#
loop_
_entity_poly.entity_id
_entity_poly.type
_entity_poly.pdbx_seq_one_letter_code
_entity_poly.pdbx_strand_id
1 'polypeptide(L)'
;MSNPNEKTDELITSDKLHNKNCFNYLRNVKLPNSLLELNRFPPDIASALTSLHNHELHIVNELPDDLTSYKGGYVYCDNDEGRKLYFIQSNGKAEEVKIKDFSLFIQNLKDINNKNAKQLRLDDGQVESLITSNGGHIPYDLSYPYADLYSKFFGHLEENITKIYDVPRQKMHQDAEDIKEYLKTPEKEWGELSEIEKFNRRTIKRIKGNILPSLAEINNKQGCGLHLMSELPEDLTQYKWSYIYCNDSEGKKLYFIQGNGQPKEVNINDFSIIDDYIRVHKQEDSNQLFLTNTQVKDLINLNGGHSFSDEALKYKVRRLEEEVEALDEFIYSLYANDNHILEDTFANIKEITRRHTPSSPGIKGAISRHVKDKGESINRESYSPADEETTVRKVSAFLSDTYKSQHGTSLSTIRHYGSNQDGPIEYRFGTQGQRHEGNARVSPLFERFLRVEAQRDEVQRKQAKAQGTTEEIDDDPITHIYFNLLGRDREDMEGKKEKALTEQLEGLEYQLHEDGSETGHKNIAVITLPADKGIMSQHAYESTASKHKINDVKNDFLRIAQELPDLHLMRELPKDLTVYKGNYIYLDNGQSKKLFYVQTNAEAKEVNIKDFSQFDRNIASINPFGSTPIRLNNEHVKKFITENGGFSPPFELKDFHISERVRTKIFGDKNGRFSPEVESRILNDLLEKSFEELGYSDKKELSDAERQAVWFHFIKYQLTNYIIDSLTPKSINFSCKDAIDRGGVASAYYNLIKSFTKEEGKVKIPMTREEFDQALHAAPTMVKGRGMNHHLNLIWNAVDAYVNKNYESLKKESGQQWLIEWRDLNCPHERVKGLLERRVGECKRELEEKHRENPEDLLVKQGLDVITEIQNQTSQGVSGKRLLLETAIRTTSMALNRDQLSKEDLAHNCERYKELHNKLSIYPGLHILGGLMKSFAGAIVYALTRGKVDILSSGWATFKAGWESDSRAALQRTMDYMKNQLSPPEDPQKGIQGNPDGQSIKQQTEELENGEDNSSTLPTIP
;
A
#
# COMPACT_ATOMS: atom_id res chain seq x y z
N MET A 1 -0.03 15.02 -37.83
CA MET A 1 -1.07 16.05 -37.79
C MET A 1 -2.16 15.54 -36.86
N SER A 2 -2.17 15.98 -35.61
CA SER A 2 -3.15 15.62 -34.58
C SER A 2 -4.29 16.64 -34.55
N ASN A 3 -5.48 16.17 -34.18
CA ASN A 3 -6.76 16.87 -34.21
C ASN A 3 -6.75 18.08 -33.25
N PRO A 4 -6.97 19.32 -33.69
CA PRO A 4 -6.83 20.52 -32.85
C PRO A 4 -7.97 20.75 -31.82
N ASN A 5 -8.88 19.78 -31.63
CA ASN A 5 -10.03 19.87 -30.73
C ASN A 5 -9.97 18.94 -29.50
N GLU A 6 -8.87 18.21 -29.30
CA GLU A 6 -8.63 17.61 -27.98
C GLU A 6 -8.25 18.76 -27.04
N LYS A 7 -9.20 19.16 -26.18
CA LYS A 7 -8.91 20.03 -25.01
C LYS A 7 -7.64 19.46 -24.40
N THR A 8 -6.56 20.23 -24.43
CA THR A 8 -5.34 19.87 -23.70
C THR A 8 -5.78 19.65 -22.27
N ASP A 9 -5.83 18.38 -21.83
CA ASP A 9 -6.14 18.04 -20.45
C ASP A 9 -5.25 18.93 -19.59
N GLU A 10 -5.88 19.81 -18.81
CA GLU A 10 -5.15 20.67 -17.90
C GLU A 10 -4.29 19.75 -17.03
N LEU A 11 -2.97 19.84 -17.20
CA LEU A 11 -2.01 19.05 -16.43
C LEU A 11 -2.35 19.16 -14.95
N ILE A 12 -2.64 18.03 -14.31
CA ILE A 12 -2.93 17.99 -12.88
C ILE A 12 -1.68 18.43 -12.11
N THR A 13 -1.84 19.43 -11.24
CA THR A 13 -0.77 19.87 -10.34
C THR A 13 -0.67 18.94 -9.13
N SER A 14 0.47 18.96 -8.44
CA SER A 14 0.68 18.17 -7.23
C SER A 14 -0.33 18.55 -6.15
N ASP A 15 -0.63 19.84 -6.03
CA ASP A 15 -1.63 20.37 -5.10
C ASP A 15 -3.05 19.89 -5.44
N LYS A 16 -3.48 19.97 -6.71
CA LYS A 16 -4.78 19.45 -7.17
C LYS A 16 -4.89 17.94 -6.94
N LEU A 17 -3.84 17.18 -7.28
CA LEU A 17 -3.81 15.73 -7.07
C LEU A 17 -3.89 15.37 -5.59
N HIS A 18 -3.13 16.06 -4.74
CA HIS A 18 -3.18 15.84 -3.29
C HIS A 18 -4.54 16.18 -2.71
N ASN A 19 -5.12 17.30 -3.12
CA ASN A 19 -6.46 17.72 -2.70
C ASN A 19 -7.51 16.65 -3.06
N LYS A 20 -7.44 16.11 -4.28
CA LYS A 20 -8.32 15.01 -4.73
C LYS A 20 -8.12 13.75 -3.90
N ASN A 21 -6.87 13.38 -3.61
CA ASN A 21 -6.58 12.21 -2.81
C ASN A 21 -7.09 12.36 -1.36
N CYS A 22 -6.98 13.54 -0.76
CA CYS A 22 -7.55 13.84 0.57
C CYS A 22 -9.09 13.77 0.56
N PHE A 23 -9.74 14.26 -0.50
CA PHE A 23 -11.18 14.10 -0.69
C PHE A 23 -11.59 12.61 -0.74
N ASN A 24 -10.94 11.83 -1.62
CA ASN A 24 -11.22 10.39 -1.75
C ASN A 24 -11.00 9.64 -0.43
N TYR A 25 -9.94 10.01 0.31
CA TYR A 25 -9.67 9.44 1.62
C TYR A 25 -10.79 9.75 2.62
N LEU A 26 -11.11 11.04 2.81
CA LEU A 26 -12.08 11.49 3.81
C LEU A 26 -13.47 10.91 3.53
N ARG A 27 -13.87 10.85 2.26
CA ARG A 27 -15.13 10.24 1.85
C ARG A 27 -15.25 8.76 2.23
N ASN A 28 -14.14 8.04 2.26
CA ASN A 28 -14.15 6.61 2.59
C ASN A 28 -14.04 6.32 4.09
N VAL A 29 -13.80 7.35 4.93
CA VAL A 29 -13.86 7.20 6.39
C VAL A 29 -15.31 6.95 6.83
N LYS A 30 -15.54 5.93 7.66
CA LYS A 30 -16.87 5.58 8.16
C LYS A 30 -17.19 6.43 9.39
N LEU A 31 -17.90 7.54 9.20
CA LEU A 31 -18.28 8.44 10.30
C LEU A 31 -19.68 8.11 10.85
N PRO A 32 -19.82 7.59 12.09
CA PRO A 32 -21.13 7.44 12.71
C PRO A 32 -21.79 8.78 12.97
N ASN A 33 -23.11 8.86 12.76
CA ASN A 33 -23.90 10.07 12.99
C ASN A 33 -23.75 10.62 14.41
N SER A 34 -23.56 9.75 15.41
CA SER A 34 -23.35 10.18 16.79
C SER A 34 -22.12 11.09 16.96
N LEU A 35 -21.06 10.90 16.18
CA LEU A 35 -19.88 11.76 16.24
C LEU A 35 -20.15 13.15 15.67
N LEU A 36 -20.94 13.23 14.60
CA LEU A 36 -21.32 14.48 13.95
C LEU A 36 -22.35 15.26 14.77
N GLU A 37 -23.35 14.59 15.33
CA GLU A 37 -24.47 15.21 16.07
C GLU A 37 -24.09 15.66 17.49
N LEU A 38 -23.15 14.97 18.15
CA LEU A 38 -22.78 15.26 19.54
C LEU A 38 -21.76 16.39 19.71
N ASN A 39 -21.50 17.20 18.66
CA ASN A 39 -20.50 18.27 18.65
C ASN A 39 -19.12 17.78 19.15
N ARG A 40 -18.74 16.55 18.80
CA ARG A 40 -17.44 15.95 19.21
C ARG A 40 -16.28 16.50 18.40
N PHE A 41 -16.58 17.03 17.22
CA PHE A 41 -15.66 17.79 16.38
C PHE A 41 -15.95 19.29 16.46
N PRO A 42 -14.94 20.14 16.21
CA PRO A 42 -15.15 21.56 15.95
C PRO A 42 -16.22 21.77 14.87
N PRO A 43 -17.09 22.79 14.99
CA PRO A 43 -18.23 22.98 14.07
C PRO A 43 -17.84 23.06 12.59
N ASP A 44 -16.69 23.64 12.28
CA ASP A 44 -16.15 23.74 10.93
C ASP A 44 -15.74 22.37 10.36
N ILE A 45 -15.05 21.54 11.15
CA ILE A 45 -14.70 20.16 10.77
C ILE A 45 -15.97 19.31 10.63
N ALA A 46 -16.88 19.38 11.61
CA ALA A 46 -18.14 18.62 11.61
C ALA A 46 -18.99 18.96 10.38
N SER A 47 -19.16 20.25 10.08
CA SER A 47 -19.93 20.70 8.93
C SER A 47 -19.31 20.24 7.60
N ALA A 48 -17.98 20.30 7.48
CA ALA A 48 -17.28 19.90 6.28
C ALA A 48 -17.29 18.38 6.05
N LEU A 49 -17.13 17.58 7.11
CA LEU A 49 -17.29 16.13 7.03
C LEU A 49 -18.74 15.75 6.73
N THR A 50 -19.71 16.46 7.32
CA THR A 50 -21.13 16.21 7.04
C THR A 50 -21.46 16.43 5.57
N SER A 51 -20.93 17.48 4.92
CA SER A 51 -21.16 17.75 3.49
C SER A 51 -20.41 16.79 2.56
N LEU A 52 -19.39 16.07 3.05
CA LEU A 52 -18.71 15.01 2.29
C LEU A 52 -19.53 13.72 2.22
N HIS A 53 -20.28 13.39 3.28
CA HIS A 53 -21.03 12.13 3.38
C HIS A 53 -22.53 12.27 3.15
N ASN A 54 -23.05 13.50 3.12
CA ASN A 54 -24.46 13.75 2.92
C ASN A 54 -24.65 14.71 1.76
N HIS A 55 -25.20 14.19 0.67
CA HIS A 55 -25.52 14.98 -0.49
C HIS A 55 -27.01 15.25 -0.54
N GLU A 56 -27.39 16.51 -0.62
CA GLU A 56 -28.78 16.85 -0.84
C GLU A 56 -29.09 16.82 -2.33
N LEU A 57 -30.12 16.09 -2.73
CA LEU A 57 -30.70 16.15 -4.06
C LEU A 57 -31.97 16.99 -4.03
N HIS A 58 -31.93 18.13 -4.70
CA HIS A 58 -33.04 19.05 -4.87
C HIS A 58 -33.71 18.77 -6.21
N ILE A 59 -35.04 18.63 -6.20
CA ILE A 59 -35.86 18.37 -7.38
C ILE A 59 -36.62 19.65 -7.70
N VAL A 60 -36.26 20.26 -8.83
CA VAL A 60 -36.79 21.54 -9.30
C VAL A 60 -37.18 21.44 -10.77
N ASN A 61 -37.98 22.38 -11.26
CA ASN A 61 -38.30 22.43 -12.69
C ASN A 61 -37.11 23.01 -13.47
N GLU A 62 -36.55 24.12 -13.00
CA GLU A 62 -35.45 24.83 -13.64
C GLU A 62 -34.33 25.11 -12.64
N LEU A 63 -33.09 25.25 -13.13
CA LEU A 63 -31.94 25.56 -12.30
C LEU A 63 -32.10 26.98 -11.72
N PRO A 64 -32.09 27.15 -10.38
CA PRO A 64 -32.27 28.47 -9.76
C PRO A 64 -31.14 29.45 -10.10
N ASP A 65 -31.46 30.73 -10.26
CA ASP A 65 -30.46 31.80 -10.47
C ASP A 65 -29.52 31.96 -9.27
N ASP A 66 -30.04 31.78 -8.05
CA ASP A 66 -29.25 31.75 -6.81
C ASP A 66 -29.01 30.31 -6.37
N LEU A 67 -27.77 29.87 -6.56
CA LEU A 67 -27.31 28.53 -6.21
C LEU A 67 -26.75 28.44 -4.78
N THR A 68 -26.81 29.52 -3.99
CA THR A 68 -26.17 29.58 -2.66
C THR A 68 -26.71 28.53 -1.69
N SER A 69 -28.02 28.26 -1.70
CA SER A 69 -28.65 27.25 -0.83
C SER A 69 -28.44 25.81 -1.30
N TYR A 70 -27.85 25.61 -2.49
CA TYR A 70 -27.69 24.29 -3.10
C TYR A 70 -26.24 23.78 -3.08
N LYS A 71 -25.29 24.58 -2.55
CA LYS A 71 -23.85 24.28 -2.51
C LYS A 71 -23.57 22.93 -1.83
N GLY A 72 -22.75 22.11 -2.50
CA GLY A 72 -22.41 20.74 -2.07
C GLY A 72 -23.50 19.70 -2.39
N GLY A 73 -24.61 20.12 -2.99
CA GLY A 73 -25.74 19.29 -3.36
C GLY A 73 -25.91 19.11 -4.87
N TYR A 74 -26.85 18.25 -5.21
CA TYR A 74 -27.33 18.01 -6.55
C TYR A 74 -28.64 18.75 -6.80
N VAL A 75 -28.83 19.21 -8.03
CA VAL A 75 -30.07 19.84 -8.49
C VAL A 75 -30.53 19.11 -9.75
N TYR A 76 -31.58 18.29 -9.61
CA TYR A 76 -32.25 17.63 -10.72
C TYR A 76 -33.33 18.56 -11.29
N CYS A 77 -33.18 18.91 -12.56
CA CYS A 77 -34.11 19.74 -13.32
C CYS A 77 -34.92 18.85 -14.27
N ASP A 78 -36.24 18.92 -14.18
CA ASP A 78 -37.18 18.27 -15.10
C ASP A 78 -38.05 19.34 -15.76
N ASN A 79 -37.63 19.83 -16.93
CA ASN A 79 -38.36 20.82 -17.72
C ASN A 79 -38.57 20.37 -19.17
N ASP A 80 -39.30 21.19 -19.92
CA ASP A 80 -39.63 20.95 -21.33
C ASP A 80 -38.38 20.90 -22.24
N GLU A 81 -37.24 21.47 -21.81
CA GLU A 81 -35.96 21.41 -22.54
C GLU A 81 -35.19 20.10 -22.31
N GLY A 82 -35.67 19.26 -21.39
CA GLY A 82 -35.11 17.96 -21.08
C GLY A 82 -34.62 17.84 -19.63
N ARG A 83 -34.26 16.61 -19.27
CA ARG A 83 -33.79 16.27 -17.93
C ARG A 83 -32.32 16.57 -17.78
N LYS A 84 -31.96 17.29 -16.72
CA LYS A 84 -30.56 17.60 -16.40
C LYS A 84 -30.31 17.41 -14.91
N LEU A 85 -29.10 17.02 -14.57
CA LEU A 85 -28.63 16.95 -13.19
C LEU A 85 -27.44 17.88 -13.08
N TYR A 86 -27.42 18.73 -12.06
CA TYR A 86 -26.30 19.62 -11.76
C TYR A 86 -25.72 19.27 -10.40
N PHE A 87 -24.41 19.37 -10.24
CA PHE A 87 -23.74 19.42 -8.94
C PHE A 87 -23.33 20.86 -8.68
N ILE A 88 -23.69 21.39 -7.52
CA ILE A 88 -23.39 22.78 -7.17
C ILE A 88 -22.13 22.79 -6.31
N GLN A 89 -21.04 23.33 -6.84
CA GLN A 89 -19.76 23.44 -6.13
C GLN A 89 -19.88 24.41 -4.93
N SER A 90 -18.96 24.35 -3.96
CA SER A 90 -18.95 25.23 -2.78
C SER A 90 -18.77 26.71 -3.15
N ASN A 91 -18.13 26.98 -4.30
CA ASN A 91 -18.03 28.31 -4.88
C ASN A 91 -19.35 28.82 -5.50
N GLY A 92 -20.38 27.98 -5.60
CA GLY A 92 -21.70 28.29 -6.16
C GLY A 92 -21.86 28.03 -7.66
N LYS A 93 -20.84 27.51 -8.36
CA LYS A 93 -20.94 27.14 -9.78
C LYS A 93 -21.68 25.82 -9.94
N ALA A 94 -22.59 25.77 -10.92
CA ALA A 94 -23.23 24.54 -11.35
C ALA A 94 -22.34 23.78 -12.35
N GLU A 95 -22.13 22.50 -12.09
CA GLU A 95 -21.49 21.54 -12.99
C GLU A 95 -22.55 20.56 -13.50
N GLU A 96 -22.75 20.48 -14.81
CA GLU A 96 -23.71 19.52 -15.37
C GLU A 96 -23.17 18.09 -15.25
N VAL A 97 -23.92 17.25 -14.55
CA VAL A 97 -23.65 15.85 -14.30
C VAL A 97 -24.18 15.02 -15.45
N LYS A 98 -23.28 14.34 -16.17
CA LYS A 98 -23.66 13.42 -17.24
C LYS A 98 -24.34 12.19 -16.65
N ILE A 99 -25.59 11.95 -17.03
CA ILE A 99 -26.32 10.71 -16.73
C ILE A 99 -26.51 9.93 -18.03
N LYS A 100 -26.08 8.67 -18.04
CA LYS A 100 -26.14 7.75 -19.19
C LYS A 100 -27.59 7.36 -19.50
N ASP A 101 -28.36 7.02 -18.48
CA ASP A 101 -29.77 6.64 -18.61
C ASP A 101 -30.65 7.38 -17.58
N PHE A 102 -31.29 8.46 -18.02
CA PHE A 102 -32.22 9.21 -17.17
C PHE A 102 -33.49 8.43 -16.83
N SER A 103 -33.86 7.39 -17.58
CA SER A 103 -35.03 6.56 -17.24
C SER A 103 -34.72 5.72 -16.02
N LEU A 104 -33.56 5.07 -16.00
CA LEU A 104 -33.06 4.34 -14.84
C LEU A 104 -32.85 5.26 -13.62
N PHE A 105 -32.26 6.44 -13.83
CA PHE A 105 -32.11 7.44 -12.76
C PHE A 105 -33.46 7.78 -12.12
N ILE A 106 -34.49 8.05 -12.93
CA ILE A 106 -35.82 8.43 -12.43
C ILE A 106 -36.52 7.25 -11.74
N GLN A 107 -36.35 6.04 -12.24
CA GLN A 107 -36.88 4.84 -11.58
C GLN A 107 -36.28 4.69 -10.19
N ASN A 108 -34.95 4.65 -10.10
CA ASN A 108 -34.26 4.54 -8.82
C ASN A 108 -34.59 5.72 -7.88
N LEU A 109 -34.73 6.93 -8.43
CA LEU A 109 -35.12 8.11 -7.66
C LEU A 109 -36.53 7.97 -7.08
N LYS A 110 -37.48 7.38 -7.82
CA LYS A 110 -38.83 7.11 -7.30
C LYS A 110 -38.81 6.09 -6.17
N ASP A 111 -38.00 5.05 -6.30
CA ASP A 111 -37.86 4.00 -5.27
C ASP A 111 -37.34 4.57 -3.93
N ILE A 112 -36.49 5.59 -4.00
CA ILE A 112 -35.95 6.30 -2.83
C ILE A 112 -36.91 7.41 -2.36
N ASN A 113 -37.55 8.12 -3.29
CA ASN A 113 -38.44 9.26 -3.02
C ASN A 113 -39.92 8.87 -2.93
N ASN A 114 -40.24 7.91 -2.07
CA ASN A 114 -41.61 7.39 -1.92
C ASN A 114 -42.64 8.45 -1.47
N LYS A 115 -42.20 9.65 -1.06
CA LYS A 115 -43.05 10.74 -0.58
C LYS A 115 -43.12 11.94 -1.53
N ASN A 116 -42.54 11.87 -2.73
CA ASN A 116 -42.44 13.00 -3.66
C ASN A 116 -41.88 14.28 -3.00
N ALA A 117 -40.89 14.12 -2.12
CA ALA A 117 -40.20 15.24 -1.49
C ALA A 117 -39.45 16.07 -2.53
N LYS A 118 -39.47 17.40 -2.39
CA LYS A 118 -38.70 18.33 -3.23
C LYS A 118 -37.20 18.34 -2.93
N GLN A 119 -36.82 17.77 -1.79
CA GLN A 119 -35.45 17.68 -1.32
C GLN A 119 -35.27 16.30 -0.69
N LEU A 120 -34.18 15.63 -1.05
CA LEU A 120 -33.81 14.31 -0.57
C LEU A 120 -32.39 14.36 -0.03
N ARG A 121 -32.16 13.71 1.09
CA ARG A 121 -30.80 13.45 1.57
C ARG A 121 -30.38 12.11 1.00
N LEU A 122 -29.32 12.11 0.21
CA LEU A 122 -28.71 10.92 -0.37
C LEU A 122 -27.49 10.52 0.47
N ASP A 123 -27.43 9.25 0.87
CA ASP A 123 -26.20 8.64 1.36
C ASP A 123 -25.24 8.28 0.21
N ASP A 124 -24.03 7.86 0.55
CA ASP A 124 -23.00 7.49 -0.44
C ASP A 124 -23.43 6.37 -1.38
N GLY A 125 -24.14 5.35 -0.89
CA GLY A 125 -24.62 4.23 -1.71
C GLY A 125 -25.76 4.65 -2.65
N GLN A 126 -26.60 5.59 -2.22
CA GLN A 126 -27.62 6.19 -3.05
C GLN A 126 -27.01 7.09 -4.12
N VAL A 127 -25.99 7.90 -3.79
CA VAL A 127 -25.25 8.67 -4.80
C VAL A 127 -24.54 7.74 -5.79
N GLU A 128 -23.92 6.67 -5.31
CA GLU A 128 -23.25 5.69 -6.17
C GLU A 128 -24.22 5.00 -7.13
N SER A 129 -25.35 4.51 -6.64
CA SER A 129 -26.34 3.80 -7.46
C SER A 129 -27.13 4.72 -8.39
N LEU A 130 -27.52 5.92 -7.93
CA LEU A 130 -28.26 6.88 -8.73
C LEU A 130 -27.37 7.57 -9.76
N ILE A 131 -26.20 8.05 -9.34
CA ILE A 131 -25.43 9.06 -10.07
C ILE A 131 -24.12 8.45 -10.59
N THR A 132 -23.26 7.95 -9.70
CA THR A 132 -21.90 7.51 -10.07
C THR A 132 -21.93 6.34 -11.05
N SER A 133 -22.69 5.29 -10.76
CA SER A 133 -22.80 4.10 -11.62
C SER A 133 -23.48 4.40 -12.96
N ASN A 134 -24.33 5.44 -12.97
CA ASN A 134 -25.13 5.85 -14.13
C ASN A 134 -24.55 7.08 -14.86
N GLY A 135 -23.26 7.41 -14.69
CA GLY A 135 -22.77 8.68 -15.22
C GLY A 135 -21.31 9.02 -14.91
N GLY A 136 -20.79 8.47 -13.82
CA GLY A 136 -19.40 8.62 -13.38
C GLY A 136 -19.11 9.91 -12.61
N HIS A 137 -20.12 10.65 -12.18
CA HIS A 137 -19.87 11.89 -11.43
C HIS A 137 -19.59 11.61 -9.96
N ILE A 138 -18.41 12.06 -9.53
CA ILE A 138 -18.01 12.11 -8.14
C ILE A 138 -18.07 13.58 -7.73
N PRO A 139 -18.82 13.95 -6.67
CA PRO A 139 -18.99 15.33 -6.19
C PRO A 139 -17.71 15.90 -5.56
N TYR A 140 -16.67 16.06 -6.38
CA TYR A 140 -15.39 16.59 -5.99
C TYR A 140 -15.31 18.08 -6.32
N ASP A 141 -15.32 18.93 -5.29
CA ASP A 141 -15.13 20.35 -5.48
C ASP A 141 -13.65 20.71 -5.54
N LEU A 142 -13.15 20.94 -6.76
CA LEU A 142 -11.78 21.37 -7.03
C LEU A 142 -11.34 22.63 -6.28
N SER A 143 -12.26 23.48 -5.84
CA SER A 143 -11.96 24.72 -5.13
C SER A 143 -11.94 24.59 -3.60
N TYR A 144 -12.41 23.47 -3.05
CA TYR A 144 -12.41 23.24 -1.61
C TYR A 144 -11.07 22.65 -1.16
N PRO A 145 -10.45 23.17 -0.08
CA PRO A 145 -9.15 22.71 0.41
C PRO A 145 -9.29 21.46 1.30
N TYR A 146 -9.56 20.31 0.71
CA TYR A 146 -9.68 19.03 1.41
C TYR A 146 -8.39 18.59 2.10
N ALA A 147 -7.20 19.00 1.64
CA ALA A 147 -5.99 18.70 2.39
C ALA A 147 -5.94 19.49 3.72
N ASP A 148 -6.39 20.76 3.72
CA ASP A 148 -6.52 21.54 4.95
C ASP A 148 -7.54 20.91 5.91
N LEU A 149 -8.67 20.44 5.39
CA LEU A 149 -9.66 19.71 6.19
C LEU A 149 -9.07 18.41 6.76
N TYR A 150 -8.35 17.64 5.95
CA TYR A 150 -7.71 16.39 6.37
C TYR A 150 -6.71 16.63 7.50
N SER A 151 -5.79 17.59 7.34
CA SER A 151 -4.79 17.90 8.38
C SER A 151 -5.44 18.41 9.67
N LYS A 152 -6.49 19.25 9.58
CA LYS A 152 -7.26 19.69 10.76
C LYS A 152 -7.99 18.54 11.45
N PHE A 153 -8.62 17.66 10.66
CA PHE A 153 -9.31 16.48 11.16
C PHE A 153 -8.37 15.55 11.93
N PHE A 154 -7.23 15.16 11.35
CA PHE A 154 -6.26 14.29 12.03
C PHE A 154 -5.58 14.96 13.22
N GLY A 155 -5.26 16.25 13.11
CA GLY A 155 -4.77 17.07 14.21
C GLY A 155 -5.68 16.99 15.42
N HIS A 156 -6.96 17.33 15.21
CA HIS A 156 -7.96 17.33 16.28
C HIS A 156 -8.26 15.93 16.81
N LEU A 157 -8.43 14.94 15.91
CA LEU A 157 -8.81 13.58 16.26
C LEU A 157 -7.76 12.93 17.15
N GLU A 158 -6.48 13.04 16.80
CA GLU A 158 -5.40 12.41 17.58
C GLU A 158 -5.26 13.04 18.97
N GLU A 159 -5.40 14.37 19.08
CA GLU A 159 -5.33 15.10 20.35
C GLU A 159 -6.51 14.82 21.27
N ASN A 160 -7.67 14.44 20.71
CA ASN A 160 -8.92 14.27 21.44
C ASN A 160 -9.49 12.85 21.37
N ILE A 161 -8.70 11.86 20.91
CA ILE A 161 -9.19 10.50 20.66
C ILE A 161 -9.86 9.86 21.87
N THR A 162 -9.35 10.13 23.08
CA THR A 162 -9.97 9.62 24.31
C THR A 162 -11.37 10.19 24.56
N LYS A 163 -11.61 11.46 24.22
CA LYS A 163 -12.92 12.10 24.38
C LYS A 163 -13.88 11.77 23.24
N ILE A 164 -13.35 11.55 22.03
CA ILE A 164 -14.13 11.27 20.82
C ILE A 164 -14.53 9.79 20.77
N TYR A 165 -13.64 8.89 21.15
CA TYR A 165 -13.81 7.44 20.98
C TYR A 165 -13.74 6.67 22.30
N ASP A 166 -12.62 6.71 23.04
CA ASP A 166 -12.41 5.77 24.17
C ASP A 166 -13.52 5.88 25.24
N VAL A 167 -13.81 7.10 25.71
CA VAL A 167 -14.81 7.34 26.76
C VAL A 167 -16.24 7.05 26.29
N PRO A 168 -16.72 7.56 25.14
CA PRO A 168 -18.05 7.21 24.62
C PRO A 168 -18.23 5.71 24.42
N ARG A 169 -17.27 5.06 23.75
CA ARG A 169 -17.32 3.62 23.47
C ARG A 169 -17.39 2.79 24.76
N GLN A 170 -16.50 3.05 25.71
CA GLN A 170 -16.49 2.31 26.99
C GLN A 170 -17.80 2.52 27.75
N LYS A 171 -18.31 3.75 27.78
CA LYS A 171 -19.59 4.05 28.43
C LYS A 171 -20.74 3.29 27.77
N MET A 172 -20.85 3.31 26.45
CA MET A 172 -21.92 2.61 25.72
C MET A 172 -21.85 1.10 25.92
N HIS A 173 -20.65 0.52 25.84
CA HIS A 173 -20.42 -0.90 26.10
C HIS A 173 -20.82 -1.27 27.54
N GLN A 174 -20.36 -0.51 28.53
CA GLN A 174 -20.71 -0.77 29.93
C GLN A 174 -22.20 -0.56 30.20
N ASP A 175 -22.85 0.42 29.56
CA ASP A 175 -24.30 0.61 29.66
C ASP A 175 -25.06 -0.57 29.04
N ALA A 176 -24.57 -1.15 27.93
CA ALA A 176 -25.14 -2.34 27.33
C ALA A 176 -25.00 -3.57 28.24
N GLU A 177 -23.82 -3.81 28.81
CA GLU A 177 -23.58 -4.94 29.73
C GLU A 177 -24.39 -4.84 31.02
N ASP A 178 -24.47 -3.64 31.62
CA ASP A 178 -25.31 -3.38 32.80
C ASP A 178 -26.79 -3.73 32.51
N ILE A 179 -27.31 -3.36 31.33
CA ILE A 179 -28.69 -3.68 30.94
C ILE A 179 -28.86 -5.19 30.70
N LYS A 180 -27.89 -5.85 30.04
CA LYS A 180 -27.93 -7.31 29.84
C LYS A 180 -27.93 -8.07 31.16
N GLU A 181 -27.13 -7.64 32.13
CA GLU A 181 -27.07 -8.24 33.46
C GLU A 181 -28.37 -8.03 34.24
N TYR A 182 -28.95 -6.82 34.15
CA TYR A 182 -30.28 -6.54 34.68
C TYR A 182 -31.35 -7.48 34.09
N LEU A 183 -31.34 -7.68 32.77
CA LEU A 183 -32.29 -8.56 32.06
C LEU A 183 -32.11 -10.05 32.39
N LYS A 184 -30.94 -10.48 32.91
CA LYS A 184 -30.68 -11.86 33.33
C LYS A 184 -31.16 -12.17 34.75
N THR A 185 -31.39 -11.15 35.59
CA THR A 185 -31.67 -11.33 37.02
C THR A 185 -33.17 -11.57 37.25
N PRO A 186 -33.62 -12.74 37.75
CA PRO A 186 -35.04 -13.01 38.00
C PRO A 186 -35.65 -12.06 39.03
N GLU A 187 -36.81 -11.45 38.76
CA GLU A 187 -37.49 -10.51 39.69
C GLU A 187 -37.75 -11.09 41.10
N LYS A 188 -37.84 -12.43 41.24
CA LYS A 188 -38.13 -13.09 42.52
C LYS A 188 -36.96 -13.11 43.51
N GLU A 189 -35.72 -12.88 43.09
CA GLU A 189 -34.53 -12.96 43.97
C GLU A 189 -34.16 -11.62 44.64
N TRP A 190 -34.90 -10.56 44.37
CA TRP A 190 -34.57 -9.20 44.81
C TRP A 190 -34.87 -8.97 46.31
N GLY A 191 -35.57 -9.90 46.96
CA GLY A 191 -36.00 -9.80 48.35
C GLY A 191 -35.08 -10.43 49.40
N GLU A 192 -34.10 -11.27 49.04
CA GLU A 192 -33.40 -12.14 50.02
C GLU A 192 -31.84 -12.12 50.01
N LEU A 193 -31.14 -11.26 49.26
CA LEU A 193 -29.69 -11.41 49.05
C LEU A 193 -28.80 -10.26 49.60
N SER A 194 -28.14 -10.45 50.75
CA SER A 194 -27.44 -9.39 51.51
C SER A 194 -26.06 -8.93 50.99
N GLU A 195 -25.40 -9.66 50.07
CA GLU A 195 -24.09 -9.27 49.51
C GLU A 195 -24.16 -8.93 48.01
N ILE A 196 -25.03 -9.62 47.25
CA ILE A 196 -25.41 -9.24 45.87
C ILE A 196 -26.13 -7.88 45.86
N GLU A 197 -26.83 -7.51 46.94
CA GLU A 197 -27.47 -6.20 47.09
C GLU A 197 -26.53 -5.00 46.95
N LYS A 198 -25.25 -5.08 47.33
CA LYS A 198 -24.33 -3.92 47.23
C LYS A 198 -23.87 -3.68 45.79
N PHE A 199 -23.58 -4.75 45.05
CA PHE A 199 -23.24 -4.68 43.64
C PHE A 199 -24.46 -4.29 42.80
N ASN A 200 -25.59 -4.99 43.01
CA ASN A 200 -26.83 -4.72 42.32
C ASN A 200 -27.36 -3.31 42.64
N ARG A 201 -27.28 -2.80 43.87
CA ARG A 201 -27.70 -1.40 44.14
C ARG A 201 -26.90 -0.37 43.35
N ARG A 202 -25.61 -0.60 43.04
CA ARG A 202 -24.83 0.34 42.22
C ARG A 202 -25.24 0.27 40.76
N THR A 203 -25.35 -0.93 40.19
CA THR A 203 -25.80 -1.17 38.81
C THR A 203 -27.24 -0.67 38.63
N ILE A 204 -28.15 -1.06 39.52
CA ILE A 204 -29.55 -0.58 39.55
C ILE A 204 -29.61 0.93 39.75
N LYS A 205 -28.81 1.55 40.63
CA LYS A 205 -28.80 3.00 40.82
C LYS A 205 -28.26 3.72 39.59
N ARG A 206 -27.28 3.15 38.88
CA ARG A 206 -26.77 3.70 37.62
C ARG A 206 -27.79 3.55 36.50
N ILE A 207 -28.43 2.38 36.37
CA ILE A 207 -29.53 2.15 35.44
C ILE A 207 -30.68 3.11 35.75
N LYS A 208 -31.19 3.15 36.99
CA LYS A 208 -32.30 4.02 37.42
C LYS A 208 -31.97 5.52 37.42
N GLY A 209 -30.72 5.91 37.66
CA GLY A 209 -30.31 7.31 37.81
C GLY A 209 -29.76 7.96 36.55
N ASN A 210 -29.16 7.20 35.63
CA ASN A 210 -28.48 7.74 34.44
C ASN A 210 -29.05 7.20 33.11
N ILE A 211 -29.48 5.93 33.08
CA ILE A 211 -29.88 5.23 31.84
C ILE A 211 -31.39 5.29 31.63
N LEU A 212 -32.17 5.07 32.69
CA LEU A 212 -33.62 5.13 32.70
C LEU A 212 -34.14 6.56 32.55
N PRO A 213 -33.50 7.63 33.09
CA PRO A 213 -33.97 9.00 32.85
C PRO A 213 -33.79 9.49 31.41
N SER A 214 -32.75 9.03 30.69
CA SER A 214 -32.60 9.32 29.24
C SER A 214 -33.58 8.52 28.38
N LEU A 215 -33.90 7.28 28.78
CA LEU A 215 -35.08 6.58 28.27
C LEU A 215 -36.37 7.27 28.69
N ALA A 216 -36.39 7.93 29.85
CA ALA A 216 -37.52 8.67 30.36
C ALA A 216 -37.68 10.02 29.69
N GLU A 217 -36.69 10.61 29.03
CA GLU A 217 -36.91 11.77 28.14
C GLU A 217 -37.57 11.34 26.82
N ILE A 218 -37.31 10.11 26.35
CA ILE A 218 -38.10 9.46 25.30
C ILE A 218 -39.49 9.04 25.85
N ASN A 219 -39.59 8.66 27.13
CA ASN A 219 -40.86 8.26 27.79
C ASN A 219 -41.59 9.40 28.53
N ASN A 220 -41.11 10.64 28.56
CA ASN A 220 -41.66 11.70 29.44
C ASN A 220 -42.92 12.34 28.84
N LYS A 221 -43.44 11.77 27.75
CA LYS A 221 -44.83 11.90 27.36
C LYS A 221 -45.57 10.57 27.48
N GLN A 222 -45.75 10.15 28.74
CA GLN A 222 -46.81 9.26 29.25
C GLN A 222 -46.76 7.80 28.67
N GLY A 223 -47.24 6.79 29.41
CA GLY A 223 -47.71 5.45 28.97
C GLY A 223 -47.42 4.81 27.58
N CYS A 224 -48.28 3.89 27.15
CA CYS A 224 -48.18 3.10 25.92
C CYS A 224 -49.56 3.06 25.24
N GLY A 225 -49.60 3.23 23.92
CA GLY A 225 -50.85 3.11 23.17
C GLY A 225 -51.37 1.68 23.20
N LEU A 226 -52.66 1.50 23.52
CA LEU A 226 -53.40 0.26 23.28
C LEU A 226 -54.44 0.55 22.21
N HIS A 227 -54.16 0.13 20.98
CA HIS A 227 -55.03 0.31 19.83
C HIS A 227 -56.02 -0.84 19.74
N LEU A 228 -57.29 -0.52 19.55
CA LEU A 228 -58.39 -1.48 19.50
C LEU A 228 -58.79 -1.67 18.04
N MET A 229 -58.67 -2.89 17.53
CA MET A 229 -58.90 -3.18 16.12
C MET A 229 -59.68 -4.49 15.95
N SER A 230 -60.36 -4.63 14.81
CA SER A 230 -60.95 -5.91 14.43
C SER A 230 -59.84 -6.89 14.04
N GLU A 231 -58.87 -6.44 13.25
CA GLU A 231 -57.76 -7.26 12.73
C GLU A 231 -56.43 -6.48 12.77
N LEU A 232 -55.31 -7.19 12.61
CA LEU A 232 -53.99 -6.57 12.61
C LEU A 232 -53.74 -5.83 11.28
N PRO A 233 -53.38 -4.53 11.28
CA PRO A 233 -53.15 -3.77 10.05
C PRO A 233 -51.96 -4.30 9.25
N GLU A 234 -52.02 -4.16 7.91
CA GLU A 234 -50.89 -4.49 7.04
C GLU A 234 -49.68 -3.55 7.26
N ASP A 235 -49.93 -2.25 7.50
CA ASP A 235 -48.88 -1.28 7.85
C ASP A 235 -48.86 -0.98 9.36
N LEU A 236 -47.81 -1.47 10.01
CA LEU A 236 -47.60 -1.34 11.45
C LEU A 236 -46.69 -0.17 11.84
N THR A 237 -46.21 0.60 10.86
CA THR A 237 -45.16 1.61 11.07
C THR A 237 -45.56 2.70 12.07
N GLN A 238 -46.85 3.08 12.07
CA GLN A 238 -47.39 4.10 12.97
C GLN A 238 -47.64 3.59 14.41
N TYR A 239 -47.64 2.27 14.62
CA TYR A 239 -47.97 1.66 15.91
C TYR A 239 -46.73 1.20 16.68
N LYS A 240 -45.52 1.52 16.20
CA LYS A 240 -44.25 1.17 16.87
C LYS A 240 -44.28 1.54 18.35
N TRP A 241 -43.86 0.61 19.19
CA TRP A 241 -43.86 0.73 20.66
C TRP A 241 -45.26 0.79 21.30
N SER A 242 -46.29 0.27 20.61
CA SER A 242 -47.67 0.21 21.12
C SER A 242 -48.21 -1.21 21.10
N TYR A 243 -49.27 -1.45 21.87
CA TYR A 243 -50.05 -2.68 21.80
C TYR A 243 -51.23 -2.53 20.83
N ILE A 244 -51.55 -3.59 20.09
CA ILE A 244 -52.76 -3.71 19.28
C ILE A 244 -53.57 -4.88 19.83
N TYR A 245 -54.76 -4.60 20.32
CA TYR A 245 -55.73 -5.59 20.75
C TYR A 245 -56.71 -5.87 19.61
N CYS A 246 -56.60 -7.08 19.06
CA CYS A 246 -57.48 -7.57 18.00
C CYS A 246 -58.58 -8.45 18.60
N ASN A 247 -59.81 -8.20 18.17
CA ASN A 247 -60.98 -9.00 18.56
C ASN A 247 -61.77 -9.33 17.29
N ASP A 248 -61.33 -10.37 16.60
CA ASP A 248 -61.92 -10.88 15.35
C ASP A 248 -62.77 -12.15 15.61
N SER A 249 -63.23 -12.77 14.52
CA SER A 249 -63.96 -14.05 14.55
C SER A 249 -63.10 -15.25 14.95
N GLU A 250 -61.77 -15.15 14.89
CA GLU A 250 -60.84 -16.22 15.28
C GLU A 250 -60.48 -16.17 16.78
N GLY A 251 -60.68 -15.02 17.42
CA GLY A 251 -60.55 -14.85 18.86
C GLY A 251 -59.89 -13.54 19.25
N LYS A 252 -59.52 -13.44 20.52
CA LYS A 252 -58.84 -12.26 21.08
C LYS A 252 -57.34 -12.48 21.04
N LYS A 253 -56.62 -11.52 20.48
CA LYS A 253 -55.15 -11.53 20.39
C LYS A 253 -54.62 -10.15 20.80
N LEU A 254 -53.48 -10.12 21.48
CA LEU A 254 -52.78 -8.89 21.80
C LEU A 254 -51.43 -8.94 21.09
N TYR A 255 -51.11 -7.93 20.30
CA TYR A 255 -49.82 -7.79 19.63
C TYR A 255 -49.07 -6.62 20.24
N PHE A 256 -47.77 -6.78 20.48
CA PHE A 256 -46.87 -5.67 20.74
C PHE A 256 -46.11 -5.35 19.46
N ILE A 257 -46.20 -4.12 18.99
CA ILE A 257 -45.51 -3.68 17.78
C ILE A 257 -44.13 -3.19 18.18
N GLN A 258 -43.12 -3.96 17.78
CA GLN A 258 -41.73 -3.67 18.09
C GLN A 258 -41.24 -2.40 17.38
N GLY A 259 -40.12 -1.82 17.82
CA GLY A 259 -39.56 -0.61 17.19
C GLY A 259 -39.19 -0.74 15.71
N ASN A 260 -38.95 -1.97 15.23
CA ASN A 260 -38.75 -2.26 13.81
C ASN A 260 -40.08 -2.37 13.02
N GLY A 261 -41.23 -2.24 13.67
CA GLY A 261 -42.56 -2.37 13.07
C GLY A 261 -43.09 -3.81 13.00
N GLN A 262 -42.35 -4.81 13.48
CA GLN A 262 -42.82 -6.20 13.47
C GLN A 262 -43.76 -6.47 14.66
N PRO A 263 -44.88 -7.17 14.45
CA PRO A 263 -45.80 -7.54 15.52
C PRO A 263 -45.27 -8.77 16.28
N LYS A 264 -45.34 -8.74 17.60
CA LYS A 264 -45.10 -9.91 18.47
C LYS A 264 -46.36 -10.20 19.27
N GLU A 265 -46.95 -11.36 19.05
CA GLU A 265 -48.10 -11.79 19.84
C GLU A 265 -47.71 -11.92 21.32
N VAL A 266 -48.55 -11.37 22.18
CA VAL A 266 -48.39 -11.34 23.63
C VAL A 266 -49.32 -12.38 24.20
N ASN A 267 -48.73 -13.38 24.86
CA ASN A 267 -49.53 -14.38 25.54
C ASN A 267 -50.25 -13.72 26.73
N ILE A 268 -51.57 -13.82 26.75
CA ILE A 268 -52.43 -13.28 27.81
C ILE A 268 -53.22 -14.44 28.39
N ASN A 269 -53.08 -14.65 29.69
CA ASN A 269 -53.73 -15.74 30.40
C ASN A 269 -55.25 -15.54 30.48
N ASP A 270 -55.69 -14.30 30.67
CA ASP A 270 -57.10 -13.95 30.79
C ASP A 270 -57.45 -12.62 30.11
N PHE A 271 -57.97 -12.68 28.89
CA PHE A 271 -58.38 -11.49 28.15
C PHE A 271 -59.56 -10.73 28.78
N SER A 272 -60.34 -11.34 29.68
CA SER A 272 -61.47 -10.65 30.32
C SER A 272 -61.02 -9.45 31.15
N ILE A 273 -59.82 -9.51 31.73
CA ILE A 273 -59.20 -8.40 32.47
C ILE A 273 -58.96 -7.19 31.56
N ILE A 274 -58.50 -7.43 30.33
CA ILE A 274 -58.25 -6.38 29.34
C ILE A 274 -59.58 -5.81 28.83
N ASP A 275 -60.58 -6.67 28.56
CA ASP A 275 -61.91 -6.23 28.13
C ASP A 275 -62.60 -5.35 29.18
N ASP A 276 -62.55 -5.75 30.45
CA ASP A 276 -63.14 -4.99 31.54
C ASP A 276 -62.47 -3.62 31.68
N TYR A 277 -61.15 -3.59 31.56
CA TYR A 277 -60.42 -2.34 31.53
C TYR A 277 -60.82 -1.45 30.36
N ILE A 278 -60.88 -2.01 29.14
CA ILE A 278 -61.33 -1.29 27.94
C ILE A 278 -62.74 -0.74 28.16
N ARG A 279 -63.66 -1.54 28.68
CA ARG A 279 -65.06 -1.16 28.92
C ARG A 279 -65.19 0.03 29.87
N VAL A 280 -64.34 0.10 30.89
CA VAL A 280 -64.36 1.17 31.90
C VAL A 280 -63.69 2.45 31.40
N HIS A 281 -62.65 2.34 30.57
CA HIS A 281 -61.77 3.47 30.25
C HIS A 281 -61.88 3.96 28.79
N LYS A 282 -62.57 3.23 27.90
CA LYS A 282 -62.77 3.62 26.51
C LYS A 282 -63.82 4.74 26.42
N GLN A 283 -63.44 5.88 25.87
CA GLN A 283 -64.39 6.93 25.47
C GLN A 283 -65.14 6.49 24.21
N GLU A 284 -66.42 6.85 24.08
CA GLU A 284 -67.37 6.29 23.08
C GLU A 284 -66.84 6.30 21.63
N ASP A 285 -65.94 7.21 21.26
CA ASP A 285 -65.40 7.35 19.89
C ASP A 285 -63.89 7.07 19.73
N SER A 286 -63.17 6.64 20.78
CA SER A 286 -61.72 6.40 20.67
C SER A 286 -61.37 4.93 20.42
N ASN A 287 -60.64 4.65 19.34
CA ASN A 287 -60.01 3.34 19.08
C ASN A 287 -58.61 3.21 19.68
N GLN A 288 -58.20 4.16 20.51
CA GLN A 288 -56.91 4.14 21.18
C GLN A 288 -57.10 4.45 22.67
N LEU A 289 -56.54 3.58 23.50
CA LEU A 289 -56.36 3.79 24.92
C LEU A 289 -54.90 4.10 25.18
N PHE A 290 -54.65 4.75 26.31
CA PHE A 290 -53.32 5.10 26.71
C PHE A 290 -53.03 4.49 28.08
N LEU A 291 -52.13 3.50 28.12
CA LEU A 291 -51.83 2.71 29.30
C LEU A 291 -50.62 3.28 30.02
N THR A 292 -50.76 3.74 31.26
CA THR A 292 -49.62 4.05 32.13
C THR A 292 -48.76 2.79 32.38
N ASN A 293 -47.52 2.97 32.81
CA ASN A 293 -46.63 1.83 33.14
C ASN A 293 -47.25 0.89 34.19
N THR A 294 -47.98 1.43 35.17
CA THR A 294 -48.71 0.64 36.15
C THR A 294 -49.82 -0.17 35.49
N GLN A 295 -50.57 0.42 34.57
CA GLN A 295 -51.63 -0.27 33.84
C GLN A 295 -51.08 -1.34 32.89
N VAL A 296 -49.96 -1.09 32.21
CA VAL A 296 -49.27 -2.14 31.43
C VAL A 296 -48.85 -3.30 32.34
N LYS A 297 -48.28 -2.98 33.51
CA LYS A 297 -47.90 -4.01 34.48
C LYS A 297 -49.09 -4.86 34.93
N ASP A 298 -50.19 -4.19 35.31
CA ASP A 298 -51.34 -4.86 35.92
C ASP A 298 -52.18 -5.62 34.89
N LEU A 299 -52.36 -5.06 33.68
CA LEU A 299 -53.21 -5.62 32.64
C LEU A 299 -52.51 -6.68 31.78
N ILE A 300 -51.21 -6.48 31.54
CA ILE A 300 -50.45 -7.26 30.56
C ILE A 300 -49.44 -8.14 31.32
N ASN A 301 -48.53 -7.58 32.10
CA ASN A 301 -47.42 -8.35 32.68
C ASN A 301 -47.89 -9.37 33.72
N LEU A 302 -48.71 -8.95 34.69
CA LEU A 302 -49.28 -9.85 35.70
C LEU A 302 -50.25 -10.87 35.08
N ASN A 303 -50.70 -10.63 33.86
CA ASN A 303 -51.63 -11.47 33.11
C ASN A 303 -50.90 -12.40 32.11
N GLY A 304 -49.63 -12.71 32.33
CA GLY A 304 -48.83 -13.63 31.50
C GLY A 304 -48.11 -12.98 30.31
N GLY A 305 -48.32 -11.69 30.08
CA GLY A 305 -47.66 -10.92 29.02
C GLY A 305 -46.23 -10.50 29.38
N HIS A 306 -45.50 -9.99 28.39
CA HIS A 306 -44.11 -9.53 28.58
C HIS A 306 -44.06 -8.05 28.97
N SER A 307 -43.03 -7.66 29.74
CA SER A 307 -42.83 -6.29 30.18
C SER A 307 -42.35 -5.41 29.01
N PHE A 308 -43.08 -4.32 28.74
CA PHE A 308 -42.65 -3.28 27.78
C PHE A 308 -41.23 -2.76 28.09
N SER A 309 -40.83 -2.73 29.36
CA SER A 309 -39.50 -2.32 29.79
C SER A 309 -38.39 -3.25 29.31
N ASP A 310 -38.61 -4.56 29.24
CA ASP A 310 -37.57 -5.51 28.86
C ASP A 310 -37.25 -5.43 27.37
N GLU A 311 -38.29 -5.34 26.53
CA GLU A 311 -38.17 -5.19 25.09
C GLU A 311 -37.53 -3.84 24.70
N ALA A 312 -37.91 -2.75 25.38
CA ALA A 312 -37.29 -1.45 25.21
C ALA A 312 -35.81 -1.45 25.65
N LEU A 313 -35.48 -2.13 26.75
CA LEU A 313 -34.11 -2.31 27.22
C LEU A 313 -33.27 -3.16 26.26
N LYS A 314 -33.82 -4.27 25.73
CA LYS A 314 -33.17 -5.08 24.69
C LYS A 314 -32.89 -4.26 23.42
N TYR A 315 -33.84 -3.43 23.01
CA TYR A 315 -33.63 -2.52 21.88
C TYR A 315 -32.56 -1.48 22.17
N LYS A 316 -32.53 -0.91 23.38
CA LYS A 316 -31.45 0.01 23.79
C LYS A 316 -30.09 -0.68 23.79
N VAL A 317 -29.99 -1.91 24.30
CA VAL A 317 -28.76 -2.73 24.22
C VAL A 317 -28.31 -2.85 22.78
N ARG A 318 -29.20 -3.31 21.88
CA ARG A 318 -28.87 -3.47 20.46
C ARG A 318 -28.40 -2.15 19.84
N ARG A 319 -29.06 -1.03 20.11
CA ARG A 319 -28.65 0.30 19.61
C ARG A 319 -27.31 0.74 20.16
N LEU A 320 -27.01 0.48 21.44
CA LEU A 320 -25.71 0.77 22.03
C LEU A 320 -24.60 -0.10 21.43
N GLU A 321 -24.87 -1.37 21.17
CA GLU A 321 -23.93 -2.29 20.51
C GLU A 321 -23.66 -1.87 19.07
N GLU A 322 -24.71 -1.54 18.30
CA GLU A 322 -24.59 -1.01 16.93
C GLU A 322 -23.77 0.30 16.91
N GLU A 323 -23.91 1.16 17.92
CA GLU A 323 -23.13 2.40 18.03
C GLU A 323 -21.67 2.14 18.41
N VAL A 324 -21.41 1.16 19.30
CA VAL A 324 -20.05 0.71 19.61
C VAL A 324 -19.38 0.15 18.37
N GLU A 325 -20.08 -0.69 17.61
CA GLU A 325 -19.59 -1.23 16.34
C GLU A 325 -19.32 -0.12 15.32
N ALA A 326 -20.20 0.88 15.21
CA ALA A 326 -19.99 1.99 14.30
C ALA A 326 -18.77 2.88 14.70
N LEU A 327 -18.52 3.04 16.00
CA LEU A 327 -17.29 3.69 16.49
C LEU A 327 -16.04 2.85 16.20
N ASP A 328 -16.14 1.52 16.28
CA ASP A 328 -15.04 0.61 15.94
C ASP A 328 -14.74 0.65 14.44
N GLU A 329 -15.78 0.61 13.59
CA GLU A 329 -15.65 0.77 12.14
C GLU A 329 -15.06 2.12 11.77
N PHE A 330 -15.38 3.19 12.51
CA PHE A 330 -14.74 4.49 12.34
C PHE A 330 -13.22 4.38 12.49
N ILE A 331 -12.73 3.85 13.63
CA ILE A 331 -11.29 3.68 13.87
C ILE A 331 -10.66 2.76 12.83
N TYR A 332 -11.32 1.66 12.49
CA TYR A 332 -10.84 0.70 11.52
C TYR A 332 -10.64 1.36 10.14
N SER A 333 -11.62 2.15 9.70
CA SER A 333 -11.61 2.84 8.40
C SER A 333 -10.54 3.94 8.25
N LEU A 334 -9.88 4.36 9.33
CA LEU A 334 -8.74 5.29 9.24
C LEU A 334 -7.49 4.62 8.63
N TYR A 335 -7.38 3.29 8.75
CA TYR A 335 -6.24 2.50 8.30
C TYR A 335 -6.64 1.56 7.16
N ALA A 336 -7.74 0.82 7.33
CA ALA A 336 -8.34 -0.04 6.32
C ALA A 336 -9.24 0.78 5.37
N ASN A 337 -8.68 1.84 4.80
CA ASN A 337 -9.40 2.78 3.95
C ASN A 337 -9.24 2.40 2.48
N ASP A 338 -10.24 1.75 1.90
CA ASP A 338 -10.21 1.36 0.48
C ASP A 338 -10.67 2.52 -0.42
N ASN A 339 -9.77 3.47 -0.67
CA ASN A 339 -10.06 4.71 -1.41
C ASN A 339 -9.50 4.75 -2.84
N HIS A 340 -8.82 3.69 -3.29
CA HIS A 340 -8.19 3.58 -4.61
C HIS A 340 -7.30 4.78 -5.04
N ILE A 341 -6.74 5.54 -4.09
CA ILE A 341 -5.95 6.75 -4.42
C ILE A 341 -4.64 6.42 -5.15
N LEU A 342 -4.12 5.19 -5.04
CA LEU A 342 -2.90 4.77 -5.71
C LEU A 342 -3.16 4.53 -7.21
N GLU A 343 -4.28 3.91 -7.55
CA GLU A 343 -4.76 3.68 -8.91
C GLU A 343 -5.04 5.01 -9.59
N ASP A 344 -5.79 5.90 -8.92
CA ASP A 344 -6.07 7.26 -9.39
C ASP A 344 -4.78 8.06 -9.61
N THR A 345 -3.85 8.01 -8.67
CA THR A 345 -2.55 8.69 -8.79
C THR A 345 -1.74 8.10 -9.95
N PHE A 346 -1.72 6.78 -10.10
CA PHE A 346 -0.98 6.11 -11.17
C PHE A 346 -1.55 6.44 -12.54
N ALA A 347 -2.88 6.50 -12.69
CA ALA A 347 -3.52 6.87 -13.95
C ALA A 347 -2.99 8.20 -14.51
N ASN A 348 -2.68 9.16 -13.63
CA ASN A 348 -2.12 10.46 -14.01
C ASN A 348 -0.64 10.41 -14.46
N ILE A 349 0.11 9.36 -14.09
CA ILE A 349 1.54 9.24 -14.42
C ILE A 349 1.88 8.02 -15.30
N LYS A 350 0.89 7.18 -15.60
CA LYS A 350 1.05 5.91 -16.33
C LYS A 350 1.80 6.07 -17.64
N GLU A 351 1.50 7.10 -18.41
CA GLU A 351 2.18 7.36 -19.68
C GLU A 351 3.67 7.70 -19.50
N ILE A 352 4.06 8.28 -18.37
CA ILE A 352 5.46 8.59 -18.07
C ILE A 352 6.24 7.32 -17.77
N THR A 353 5.66 6.39 -17.01
CA THR A 353 6.30 5.11 -16.67
C THR A 353 6.36 4.19 -17.89
N ARG A 354 5.27 4.13 -18.68
CA ARG A 354 5.21 3.37 -19.95
C ARG A 354 6.29 3.82 -20.93
N ARG A 355 6.48 5.13 -21.08
CA ARG A 355 7.46 5.74 -22.01
C ARG A 355 8.85 5.94 -21.40
N HIS A 356 9.11 5.45 -20.18
CA HIS A 356 10.44 5.53 -19.59
C HIS A 356 11.43 4.69 -20.39
N THR A 357 12.66 5.19 -20.55
CA THR A 357 13.71 4.51 -21.31
C THR A 357 15.07 4.73 -20.66
N PRO A 358 16.08 3.90 -20.97
CA PRO A 358 17.43 4.11 -20.47
C PRO A 358 17.99 5.46 -20.89
N SER A 359 17.57 6.04 -22.01
CA SER A 359 18.09 7.34 -22.44
C SER A 359 17.22 8.53 -22.01
N SER A 360 16.09 8.28 -21.34
CA SER A 360 15.23 9.33 -20.78
C SER A 360 15.84 9.94 -19.50
N PRO A 361 15.44 11.17 -19.12
CA PRO A 361 15.69 11.66 -17.77
C PRO A 361 15.15 10.67 -16.73
N GLY A 362 15.79 10.59 -15.56
CA GLY A 362 15.34 9.68 -14.50
C GLY A 362 13.86 9.88 -14.17
N ILE A 363 13.14 8.77 -14.01
CA ILE A 363 11.68 8.74 -13.83
C ILE A 363 11.21 9.66 -12.70
N LYS A 364 12.00 9.75 -11.61
CA LYS A 364 11.84 10.73 -10.53
C LYS A 364 11.54 12.13 -11.07
N GLY A 365 12.46 12.66 -11.88
CA GLY A 365 12.39 14.03 -12.39
C GLY A 365 11.36 14.21 -13.51
N ALA A 366 11.02 13.16 -14.26
CA ALA A 366 9.97 13.20 -15.25
C ALA A 366 8.60 13.40 -14.60
N ILE A 367 8.28 12.60 -13.58
CA ILE A 367 7.05 12.74 -12.80
C ILE A 367 7.01 14.08 -12.07
N SER A 368 8.10 14.50 -11.40
CA SER A 368 8.11 15.80 -10.70
C SER A 368 7.89 17.01 -11.60
N ARG A 369 8.30 16.94 -12.88
CA ARG A 369 7.97 18.00 -13.84
C ARG A 369 6.52 17.95 -14.30
N HIS A 370 5.95 16.75 -14.40
CA HIS A 370 4.58 16.54 -14.84
C HIS A 370 3.58 17.08 -13.81
N VAL A 371 3.73 16.69 -12.54
CA VAL A 371 2.85 17.13 -11.45
C VAL A 371 3.30 18.45 -10.79
N LYS A 372 4.20 19.22 -11.41
CA LYS A 372 4.71 20.44 -10.77
C LYS A 372 3.57 21.44 -10.52
N ASP A 373 3.55 22.03 -9.33
CA ASP A 373 2.58 23.08 -9.01
C ASP A 373 2.74 24.32 -9.89
N LYS A 374 1.58 24.85 -10.29
CA LYS A 374 1.41 26.04 -11.12
C LYS A 374 0.14 26.76 -10.68
N GLY A 375 0.17 28.09 -10.67
CA GLY A 375 -0.97 28.90 -10.28
C GLY A 375 -1.11 29.06 -8.76
N GLU A 376 -2.29 29.51 -8.33
CA GLU A 376 -2.62 29.64 -6.91
C GLU A 376 -2.89 28.26 -6.29
N SER A 377 -2.37 28.06 -5.08
CA SER A 377 -2.61 26.85 -4.29
C SER A 377 -4.07 26.82 -3.85
N ILE A 378 -4.72 25.66 -3.98
CA ILE A 378 -6.05 25.39 -3.43
C ILE A 378 -5.94 25.30 -1.91
N ASN A 379 -4.96 24.52 -1.45
CA ASN A 379 -4.69 24.33 -0.02
C ASN A 379 -3.88 25.51 0.52
N ARG A 380 -4.32 26.07 1.64
CA ARG A 380 -3.75 27.29 2.22
C ARG A 380 -2.86 27.02 3.42
N GLU A 381 -3.14 25.94 4.15
CA GLU A 381 -2.44 25.58 5.38
C GLU A 381 -1.57 24.33 5.18
N SER A 382 -2.00 23.44 4.29
CA SER A 382 -1.34 22.17 3.98
C SER A 382 -0.39 22.30 2.80
N TYR A 383 0.67 21.51 2.82
CA TYR A 383 1.66 21.49 1.75
C TYR A 383 1.26 20.54 0.64
N SER A 384 1.62 20.91 -0.59
CA SER A 384 1.56 19.97 -1.69
C SER A 384 2.66 18.90 -1.55
N PRO A 385 2.48 17.73 -2.18
CA PRO A 385 3.53 16.72 -2.30
C PRO A 385 4.81 17.25 -2.98
N ALA A 386 4.71 18.16 -3.94
CA ALA A 386 5.88 18.77 -4.56
C ALA A 386 6.65 19.70 -3.59
N ASP A 387 5.95 20.39 -2.69
CA ASP A 387 6.56 21.24 -1.66
C ASP A 387 7.35 20.43 -0.61
N GLU A 388 6.90 19.22 -0.31
CA GLU A 388 7.56 18.28 0.61
C GLU A 388 8.98 17.87 0.14
N GLU A 389 9.30 17.98 -1.15
CA GLU A 389 10.64 17.70 -1.68
C GLU A 389 11.62 18.88 -1.56
N THR A 390 11.15 20.07 -1.18
CA THR A 390 11.98 21.27 -1.10
C THR A 390 13.04 21.16 0.01
N THR A 391 14.25 21.68 -0.25
CA THR A 391 15.37 21.60 0.70
C THR A 391 15.04 22.24 2.05
N VAL A 392 14.31 23.36 2.03
CA VAL A 392 13.87 24.06 3.25
C VAL A 392 13.00 23.16 4.12
N ARG A 393 12.07 22.40 3.52
CA ARG A 393 11.18 21.49 4.24
C ARG A 393 11.88 20.26 4.77
N LYS A 394 12.81 19.69 4.00
CA LYS A 394 13.65 18.58 4.47
C LYS A 394 14.43 18.99 5.73
N VAL A 395 14.96 20.21 5.75
CA VAL A 395 15.66 20.76 6.92
C VAL A 395 14.68 21.02 8.07
N SER A 396 13.51 21.63 7.82
CA SER A 396 12.54 21.91 8.89
C SER A 396 11.97 20.63 9.51
N ALA A 397 11.62 19.62 8.69
CA ALA A 397 11.14 18.33 9.16
C ALA A 397 12.23 17.56 9.91
N PHE A 398 13.49 17.73 9.52
CA PHE A 398 14.62 17.18 10.25
C PHE A 398 14.85 17.87 11.60
N LEU A 399 14.61 19.18 11.73
CA LEU A 399 14.76 19.90 12.99
C LEU A 399 13.52 19.85 13.88
N SER A 400 12.35 19.56 13.32
CA SER A 400 11.09 19.55 14.07
C SER A 400 11.09 18.53 15.20
N ASP A 401 10.61 18.96 16.35
CA ASP A 401 10.31 18.12 17.51
C ASP A 401 8.99 17.38 17.40
N THR A 402 8.17 17.76 16.41
CA THR A 402 6.91 17.07 16.09
C THR A 402 6.98 16.47 14.70
N TYR A 403 6.72 15.16 14.61
CA TYR A 403 6.59 14.39 13.38
C TYR A 403 5.43 13.41 13.52
N LYS A 404 4.40 13.56 12.68
CA LYS A 404 3.22 12.70 12.65
C LYS A 404 2.91 12.34 11.20
N SER A 405 3.13 11.09 10.81
CA SER A 405 3.10 10.65 9.40
C SER A 405 1.74 10.91 8.72
N GLN A 406 0.64 10.63 9.43
CA GLN A 406 -0.72 10.81 8.93
C GLN A 406 -1.21 12.26 8.89
N HIS A 407 -0.43 13.25 9.36
CA HIS A 407 -0.88 14.66 9.40
C HIS A 407 -0.47 15.44 8.15
N GLY A 408 0.41 14.86 7.33
CA GLY A 408 0.87 15.44 6.06
C GLY A 408 0.31 14.70 4.85
N THR A 409 1.15 14.52 3.83
CA THR A 409 0.73 13.97 2.53
C THR A 409 0.59 12.44 2.49
N SER A 410 0.85 11.75 3.60
CA SER A 410 0.84 10.28 3.67
C SER A 410 -0.52 9.74 4.11
N LEU A 411 -1.39 9.51 3.12
CA LEU A 411 -2.75 8.99 3.31
C LEU A 411 -2.77 7.46 3.44
N SER A 412 -3.56 6.91 4.38
CA SER A 412 -3.73 5.45 4.46
C SER A 412 -4.56 4.94 3.27
N THR A 413 -4.22 3.76 2.75
CA THR A 413 -4.94 3.14 1.64
C THR A 413 -4.66 1.63 1.58
N ILE A 414 -5.46 0.87 0.85
CA ILE A 414 -5.22 -0.55 0.58
C ILE A 414 -4.47 -0.69 -0.75
N ARG A 415 -3.51 -1.60 -0.81
CA ARG A 415 -2.84 -1.97 -2.07
C ARG A 415 -3.55 -3.15 -2.71
N HIS A 416 -4.00 -2.97 -3.93
CA HIS A 416 -4.62 -4.04 -4.73
C HIS A 416 -3.58 -4.68 -5.64
N TYR A 417 -3.45 -6.00 -5.52
CA TYR A 417 -2.63 -6.81 -6.40
C TYR A 417 -3.51 -7.93 -6.97
N GLY A 418 -3.61 -8.04 -8.29
CA GLY A 418 -4.39 -9.11 -8.92
C GLY A 418 -3.91 -10.51 -8.53
N SER A 419 -2.64 -10.64 -8.14
CA SER A 419 -2.01 -11.89 -7.71
C SER A 419 -2.23 -12.29 -6.25
N ASN A 420 -2.68 -11.37 -5.39
CA ASN A 420 -2.77 -11.58 -3.94
C ASN A 420 -4.22 -11.44 -3.43
N GLN A 421 -5.17 -12.12 -4.07
CA GLN A 421 -6.58 -12.05 -3.68
C GLN A 421 -6.90 -12.86 -2.42
N ASP A 422 -6.18 -13.96 -2.18
CA ASP A 422 -6.40 -14.87 -1.04
C ASP A 422 -5.40 -14.66 0.11
N GLY A 423 -4.46 -13.72 -0.04
CA GLY A 423 -3.46 -13.43 0.99
C GLY A 423 -3.92 -12.34 1.97
N PRO A 424 -3.05 -11.93 2.90
CA PRO A 424 -3.36 -10.85 3.82
C PRO A 424 -3.59 -9.53 3.08
N ILE A 425 -4.50 -8.72 3.60
CA ILE A 425 -4.74 -7.36 3.11
C ILE A 425 -3.48 -6.52 3.35
N GLU A 426 -2.93 -5.94 2.30
CA GLU A 426 -1.77 -5.06 2.42
C GLU A 426 -2.21 -3.61 2.61
N TYR A 427 -2.06 -3.09 3.82
CA TYR A 427 -2.27 -1.68 4.12
C TYR A 427 -1.03 -0.86 3.78
N ARG A 428 -1.24 0.28 3.13
CA ARG A 428 -0.23 1.32 2.94
C ARG A 428 -0.53 2.49 3.87
N PHE A 429 0.34 2.70 4.85
CA PHE A 429 0.43 3.91 5.66
C PHE A 429 1.88 4.10 6.09
N GLY A 430 2.28 5.35 6.34
CA GLY A 430 3.62 5.68 6.84
C GLY A 430 3.88 5.17 8.25
N THR A 431 5.06 5.45 8.81
CA THR A 431 5.41 4.93 10.14
C THR A 431 4.40 5.38 11.20
N GLN A 432 4.01 4.46 12.07
CA GLN A 432 3.15 4.75 13.23
C GLN A 432 3.97 5.18 14.46
N GLY A 433 5.30 5.17 14.36
CA GLY A 433 6.16 5.90 15.28
C GLY A 433 6.07 7.39 15.02
N GLN A 434 5.75 8.18 16.04
CA GLN A 434 5.61 9.63 15.98
C GLN A 434 6.61 10.30 16.90
N ARG A 435 6.98 11.55 16.59
CA ARG A 435 7.55 12.48 17.57
C ARG A 435 6.49 13.49 17.95
N HIS A 436 6.26 13.69 19.23
CA HIS A 436 5.35 14.70 19.74
C HIS A 436 6.07 15.47 20.85
N GLU A 437 6.30 16.76 20.61
CA GLU A 437 7.03 17.64 21.55
C GLU A 437 8.41 17.07 21.94
N GLY A 438 9.09 16.49 20.95
CA GLY A 438 10.45 15.95 21.09
C GLY A 438 10.48 14.47 21.46
N ASN A 439 9.40 13.93 22.01
CA ASN A 439 9.31 12.57 22.51
C ASN A 439 8.85 11.59 21.43
N ALA A 440 9.57 10.48 21.27
CA ALA A 440 9.12 9.37 20.44
C ALA A 440 7.96 8.64 21.14
N ARG A 441 6.90 8.32 20.40
CA ARG A 441 5.75 7.53 20.86
C ARG A 441 5.13 6.78 19.69
N VAL A 442 4.20 5.87 19.96
CA VAL A 442 3.33 5.32 18.91
C VAL A 442 2.12 6.24 18.69
N SER A 443 1.60 6.28 17.46
CA SER A 443 0.33 6.90 17.13
C SER A 443 -0.78 6.34 18.03
N PRO A 444 -1.48 7.18 18.82
CA PRO A 444 -2.57 6.69 19.65
C PRO A 444 -3.72 6.13 18.82
N LEU A 445 -3.92 6.59 17.58
CA LEU A 445 -4.93 6.06 16.66
C LEU A 445 -4.59 4.62 16.25
N PHE A 446 -3.31 4.31 16.02
CA PHE A 446 -2.88 2.98 15.63
C PHE A 446 -3.08 1.95 16.75
N GLU A 447 -2.84 2.33 18.01
CA GLU A 447 -3.16 1.46 19.15
C GLU A 447 -4.64 1.09 19.21
N ARG A 448 -5.55 2.04 18.88
CA ARG A 448 -7.00 1.73 18.85
C ARG A 448 -7.34 0.84 17.66
N PHE A 449 -6.72 1.07 16.50
CA PHE A 449 -6.86 0.19 15.33
C PHE A 449 -6.51 -1.26 15.68
N LEU A 450 -5.36 -1.51 16.33
CA LEU A 450 -4.96 -2.86 16.73
C LEU A 450 -5.93 -3.50 17.74
N ARG A 451 -6.50 -2.72 18.66
CA ARG A 451 -7.54 -3.22 19.60
C ARG A 451 -8.82 -3.62 18.88
N VAL A 452 -9.27 -2.80 17.94
CA VAL A 452 -10.46 -3.09 17.13
C VAL A 452 -10.24 -4.34 16.30
N GLU A 453 -9.08 -4.48 15.65
CA GLU A 453 -8.75 -5.67 14.86
C GLU A 453 -8.74 -6.94 15.72
N ALA A 454 -8.13 -6.89 16.92
CA ALA A 454 -8.13 -8.00 17.87
C ALA A 454 -9.56 -8.42 18.27
N GLN A 455 -10.42 -7.45 18.55
CA GLN A 455 -11.81 -7.69 18.97
C GLN A 455 -12.64 -8.30 17.82
N ARG A 456 -12.50 -7.79 16.59
CA ARG A 456 -13.17 -8.35 15.41
C ARG A 456 -12.73 -9.79 15.16
N ASP A 457 -11.44 -10.07 15.30
CA ASP A 457 -10.92 -11.43 15.19
C ASP A 457 -11.49 -12.37 16.26
N GLU A 458 -11.53 -11.92 17.52
CA GLU A 458 -12.10 -12.71 18.61
C GLU A 458 -13.58 -13.04 18.38
N VAL A 459 -14.37 -12.07 17.90
CA VAL A 459 -15.79 -12.28 17.54
C VAL A 459 -15.93 -13.32 16.43
N GLN A 460 -15.13 -13.20 15.36
CA GLN A 460 -15.15 -14.15 14.24
C GLN A 460 -14.79 -15.57 14.69
N ARG A 461 -13.75 -15.73 15.53
CA ARG A 461 -13.36 -17.05 16.07
C ARG A 461 -14.44 -17.65 16.97
N LYS A 462 -15.09 -16.83 17.81
CA LYS A 462 -16.23 -17.30 18.63
C LYS A 462 -17.41 -17.76 17.77
N GLN A 463 -17.69 -17.04 16.68
CA GLN A 463 -18.74 -17.41 15.73
C GLN A 463 -18.41 -18.71 14.99
N ALA A 464 -17.17 -18.86 14.50
CA ALA A 464 -16.70 -20.09 13.87
C ALA A 464 -16.82 -21.30 14.82
N LYS A 465 -16.35 -21.15 16.07
CA LYS A 465 -16.49 -22.17 17.11
C LYS A 465 -17.94 -22.55 17.38
N ALA A 466 -18.86 -21.57 17.41
CA ALA A 466 -20.29 -21.81 17.58
C ALA A 466 -20.91 -22.55 16.38
N GLN A 467 -20.34 -22.39 15.18
CA GLN A 467 -20.76 -23.09 13.95
C GLN A 467 -20.13 -24.49 13.82
N GLY A 468 -19.37 -24.95 14.82
CA GLY A 468 -18.82 -26.31 14.85
C GLY A 468 -17.57 -26.52 13.99
N THR A 469 -16.90 -25.46 13.54
CA THR A 469 -15.59 -25.62 12.90
C THR A 469 -14.56 -26.08 13.94
N THR A 470 -13.96 -27.25 13.70
CA THR A 470 -12.96 -27.88 14.58
C THR A 470 -11.54 -27.39 14.33
N GLU A 471 -11.35 -26.20 13.72
CA GLU A 471 -10.01 -25.66 13.52
C GLU A 471 -9.35 -25.40 14.87
N GLU A 472 -8.08 -25.78 14.97
CA GLU A 472 -7.25 -25.58 16.15
C GLU A 472 -7.10 -24.07 16.38
N ILE A 473 -7.71 -23.57 17.45
CA ILE A 473 -7.70 -22.14 17.75
C ILE A 473 -6.31 -21.78 18.29
N ASP A 474 -5.54 -20.98 17.54
CA ASP A 474 -4.35 -20.32 18.10
C ASP A 474 -4.82 -19.35 19.19
N ASP A 475 -4.41 -19.60 20.43
CA ASP A 475 -4.73 -18.78 21.59
C ASP A 475 -3.95 -17.44 21.59
N ASP A 476 -2.95 -17.29 20.73
CA ASP A 476 -2.14 -16.07 20.56
C ASP A 476 -2.00 -15.67 19.08
N PRO A 477 -3.10 -15.40 18.36
CA PRO A 477 -3.04 -15.18 16.93
C PRO A 477 -2.42 -13.83 16.59
N ILE A 478 -1.65 -13.78 15.50
CA ILE A 478 -1.15 -12.52 14.94
C ILE A 478 -2.12 -12.09 13.82
N THR A 479 -2.92 -11.05 14.05
CA THR A 479 -3.82 -10.53 13.00
C THR A 479 -3.10 -9.58 12.06
N HIS A 480 -2.07 -8.88 12.54
CA HIS A 480 -1.33 -7.88 11.77
C HIS A 480 0.19 -8.07 11.85
N ILE A 481 0.87 -8.00 10.70
CA ILE A 481 2.33 -7.89 10.65
C ILE A 481 2.74 -6.49 10.19
N TYR A 482 3.51 -5.81 11.03
CA TYR A 482 4.10 -4.52 10.74
C TYR A 482 5.58 -4.71 10.38
N PHE A 483 5.91 -4.67 9.08
CA PHE A 483 7.29 -4.68 8.62
C PHE A 483 7.88 -3.27 8.73
N ASN A 484 8.66 -3.04 9.79
CA ASN A 484 9.35 -1.80 10.06
C ASN A 484 10.65 -1.70 9.25
N LEU A 485 10.75 -0.68 8.40
CA LEU A 485 11.90 -0.40 7.53
C LEU A 485 12.55 0.95 7.88
N LEU A 486 12.45 1.34 9.15
CA LEU A 486 13.22 2.43 9.74
C LEU A 486 14.59 1.92 10.19
N GLY A 487 15.58 2.82 10.25
CA GLY A 487 16.89 2.50 10.81
C GLY A 487 16.80 2.24 12.31
N ARG A 488 17.31 1.09 12.76
CA ARG A 488 17.41 0.69 14.16
C ARG A 488 18.77 1.03 14.74
N ASP A 489 19.84 0.81 13.97
CA ASP A 489 21.22 0.87 14.44
C ASP A 489 22.00 2.07 13.86
N ARG A 490 21.27 3.10 13.42
CA ARG A 490 21.86 4.30 12.81
C ARG A 490 22.23 5.35 13.86
N GLU A 491 23.48 5.79 13.82
CA GLU A 491 24.06 6.77 14.75
C GLU A 491 24.11 8.22 14.22
N ASP A 492 23.82 8.42 12.93
CA ASP A 492 23.66 9.76 12.38
C ASP A 492 22.40 10.44 12.94
N MET A 493 22.32 11.77 12.88
CA MET A 493 21.22 12.52 13.51
C MET A 493 19.82 12.09 13.06
N GLU A 494 19.65 11.76 11.77
CA GLU A 494 18.40 11.19 11.26
C GLU A 494 18.18 9.78 11.80
N GLY A 495 19.25 8.98 11.79
CA GLY A 495 19.31 7.64 12.35
C GLY A 495 18.85 7.53 13.79
N LYS A 496 19.31 8.42 14.68
CA LYS A 496 18.91 8.44 16.08
C LYS A 496 17.40 8.67 16.26
N LYS A 497 16.80 9.48 15.38
CA LYS A 497 15.35 9.70 15.40
C LYS A 497 14.62 8.44 14.91
N GLU A 498 15.07 7.83 13.81
CA GLU A 498 14.48 6.57 13.31
C GLU A 498 14.62 5.43 14.32
N LYS A 499 15.74 5.35 15.03
CA LYS A 499 15.99 4.39 16.11
C LYS A 499 14.98 4.56 17.24
N ALA A 500 14.81 5.78 17.74
CA ALA A 500 13.84 6.07 18.79
C ALA A 500 12.40 5.72 18.37
N LEU A 501 12.03 5.95 17.11
CA LEU A 501 10.72 5.53 16.59
C LEU A 501 10.60 4.00 16.47
N THR A 502 11.67 3.33 16.02
CA THR A 502 11.73 1.87 15.90
C THR A 502 11.56 1.19 17.25
N GLU A 503 12.26 1.66 18.29
CA GLU A 503 12.16 1.13 19.65
C GLU A 503 10.74 1.29 20.22
N GLN A 504 10.06 2.40 19.92
CA GLN A 504 8.65 2.60 20.33
C GLN A 504 7.70 1.65 19.61
N LEU A 505 7.93 1.40 18.31
CA LEU A 505 7.12 0.48 17.53
C LEU A 505 7.27 -0.96 18.02
N GLU A 506 8.49 -1.40 18.32
CA GLU A 506 8.73 -2.74 18.87
C GLU A 506 8.07 -2.93 20.25
N GLY A 507 7.94 -1.86 21.02
CA GLY A 507 7.16 -1.83 22.27
C GLY A 507 5.65 -2.05 22.09
N LEU A 508 5.12 -2.09 20.86
CA LEU A 508 3.72 -2.44 20.62
C LEU A 508 3.42 -3.91 20.84
N GLU A 509 4.41 -4.78 20.72
CA GLU A 509 4.19 -6.21 20.93
C GLU A 509 3.91 -6.53 22.40
N TYR A 510 3.15 -7.59 22.61
CA TYR A 510 2.83 -8.07 23.94
C TYR A 510 4.09 -8.43 24.75
N GLN A 511 4.17 -7.91 25.97
CA GLN A 511 5.21 -8.22 26.95
C GLN A 511 4.56 -8.51 28.31
N LEU A 512 5.03 -9.58 28.97
CA LEU A 512 4.69 -9.91 30.35
C LEU A 512 5.91 -9.56 31.22
N HIS A 513 5.73 -8.62 32.13
CA HIS A 513 6.80 -8.17 33.03
C HIS A 513 6.93 -9.08 34.26
N GLU A 514 8.08 -9.03 34.93
CA GLU A 514 8.36 -9.84 36.14
C GLU A 514 7.36 -9.59 37.28
N ASP A 515 6.73 -8.40 37.31
CA ASP A 515 5.71 -8.03 38.30
C ASP A 515 4.30 -8.53 37.95
N GLY A 516 4.15 -9.24 36.83
CA GLY A 516 2.88 -9.76 36.32
C GLY A 516 2.05 -8.75 35.53
N SER A 517 2.57 -7.54 35.29
CA SER A 517 1.89 -6.57 34.42
C SER A 517 2.02 -6.95 32.95
N GLU A 518 0.96 -6.70 32.19
CA GLU A 518 0.88 -6.96 30.75
C GLU A 518 0.88 -5.62 30.00
N THR A 519 1.74 -5.50 28.97
CA THR A 519 1.77 -4.33 28.08
C THR A 519 1.76 -4.75 26.61
N GLY A 520 1.38 -3.84 25.72
CA GLY A 520 1.38 -4.09 24.27
C GLY A 520 0.17 -4.88 23.78
N HIS A 521 0.30 -5.44 22.58
CA HIS A 521 -0.76 -6.08 21.81
C HIS A 521 -0.35 -7.51 21.42
N LYS A 522 -1.19 -8.50 21.74
CA LYS A 522 -0.95 -9.90 21.37
C LYS A 522 -1.07 -10.13 19.87
N ASN A 523 -1.94 -9.38 19.20
CA ASN A 523 -2.33 -9.57 17.81
C ASN A 523 -1.42 -8.92 16.76
N ILE A 524 -0.27 -8.36 17.17
CA ILE A 524 0.70 -7.75 16.25
C ILE A 524 2.08 -8.42 16.34
N ALA A 525 2.74 -8.54 15.19
CA ALA A 525 4.16 -8.78 15.06
C ALA A 525 4.84 -7.58 14.40
N VAL A 526 5.89 -7.04 15.02
CA VAL A 526 6.69 -5.92 14.52
C VAL A 526 8.05 -6.45 14.09
N ILE A 527 8.26 -6.50 12.78
CA ILE A 527 9.46 -7.08 12.17
C ILE A 527 10.31 -5.95 11.62
N THR A 528 11.43 -5.64 12.27
CA THR A 528 12.38 -4.63 11.76
C THR A 528 13.33 -5.29 10.76
N LEU A 529 13.40 -4.77 9.53
CA LEU A 529 14.27 -5.31 8.47
C LEU A 529 15.16 -4.23 7.83
N PRO A 530 16.38 -4.60 7.37
CA PRO A 530 17.31 -3.65 6.78
C PRO A 530 16.77 -3.03 5.50
N ALA A 531 17.15 -1.77 5.23
CA ALA A 531 16.52 -1.05 4.12
C ALA A 531 17.36 -0.01 3.37
N ASP A 532 18.38 0.64 3.96
CA ASP A 532 19.13 1.71 3.25
C ASP A 532 20.65 1.78 3.52
N LYS A 533 21.16 1.21 4.61
CA LYS A 533 22.59 1.26 4.96
C LYS A 533 23.24 -0.13 4.96
N GLY A 534 24.56 -0.16 5.19
CA GLY A 534 25.33 -1.40 5.18
C GLY A 534 25.24 -2.13 3.83
N ILE A 535 24.78 -3.38 3.85
CA ILE A 535 24.55 -4.20 2.63
C ILE A 535 23.52 -3.54 1.69
N MET A 536 22.60 -2.74 2.24
CA MET A 536 21.56 -2.02 1.49
C MET A 536 22.02 -0.62 1.04
N SER A 537 23.32 -0.30 1.12
CA SER A 537 23.87 0.99 0.69
C SER A 537 23.51 1.31 -0.76
N GLN A 538 23.16 2.58 -1.00
CA GLN A 538 22.71 3.08 -2.30
C GLN A 538 23.70 2.86 -3.46
N HIS A 539 25.00 2.65 -3.18
CA HIS A 539 26.05 2.49 -4.19
C HIS A 539 26.59 1.06 -4.31
N ALA A 540 26.12 0.11 -3.49
CA ALA A 540 26.69 -1.25 -3.51
C ALA A 540 26.48 -1.96 -4.86
N TYR A 541 25.37 -1.66 -5.55
CA TYR A 541 25.07 -2.19 -6.89
C TYR A 541 26.09 -1.79 -7.97
N GLU A 542 26.90 -0.74 -7.74
CA GLU A 542 27.89 -0.24 -8.71
C GLU A 542 29.16 -1.10 -8.73
N SER A 543 29.42 -1.84 -7.64
CA SER A 543 30.62 -2.65 -7.44
C SER A 543 30.39 -4.09 -7.91
N THR A 544 30.84 -4.37 -9.14
CA THR A 544 30.67 -5.66 -9.83
C THR A 544 31.90 -6.56 -9.79
N ALA A 545 33.00 -6.13 -9.16
CA ALA A 545 34.19 -6.95 -8.99
C ALA A 545 33.98 -7.95 -7.83
N SER A 546 34.18 -9.24 -8.10
CA SER A 546 34.14 -10.28 -7.07
C SER A 546 35.20 -10.03 -5.99
N LYS A 547 34.79 -10.07 -4.72
CA LYS A 547 35.70 -9.82 -3.58
C LYS A 547 35.31 -10.52 -2.28
N HIS A 548 34.08 -11.04 -2.16
CA HIS A 548 33.60 -11.67 -0.93
C HIS A 548 33.44 -13.17 -1.14
N LYS A 549 34.04 -14.02 -0.30
CA LYS A 549 33.83 -15.46 -0.40
C LYS A 549 32.37 -15.79 -0.05
N ILE A 550 31.75 -16.69 -0.81
CA ILE A 550 30.32 -16.99 -0.65
C ILE A 550 29.98 -17.51 0.76
N ASN A 551 30.84 -18.35 1.34
CA ASN A 551 30.62 -18.90 2.68
C ASN A 551 30.68 -17.81 3.76
N ASP A 552 31.57 -16.83 3.60
CA ASP A 552 31.66 -15.69 4.50
C ASP A 552 30.39 -14.84 4.40
N VAL A 553 29.87 -14.62 3.19
CA VAL A 553 28.61 -13.91 2.97
C VAL A 553 27.41 -14.64 3.59
N LYS A 554 27.31 -15.96 3.41
CA LYS A 554 26.25 -16.78 4.02
C LYS A 554 26.28 -16.70 5.55
N ASN A 555 27.46 -16.85 6.14
CA ASN A 555 27.66 -16.74 7.58
C ASN A 555 27.30 -15.34 8.09
N ASP A 556 27.69 -14.28 7.37
CA ASP A 556 27.34 -12.90 7.70
C ASP A 556 25.82 -12.68 7.68
N PHE A 557 25.14 -13.16 6.64
CA PHE A 557 23.69 -13.05 6.49
C PHE A 557 22.94 -13.80 7.58
N LEU A 558 23.35 -15.05 7.85
CA LEU A 558 22.78 -15.89 8.89
C LEU A 558 22.95 -15.22 10.27
N ARG A 559 24.15 -14.70 10.57
CA ARG A 559 24.44 -13.98 11.82
C ARG A 559 23.57 -12.73 11.99
N ILE A 560 23.36 -11.95 10.92
CA ILE A 560 22.48 -10.77 10.97
C ILE A 560 21.03 -11.19 11.26
N ALA A 561 20.51 -12.17 10.53
CA ALA A 561 19.12 -12.64 10.67
C ALA A 561 18.82 -13.29 12.03
N GLN A 562 19.83 -13.91 12.65
CA GLN A 562 19.71 -14.50 13.98
C GLN A 562 19.79 -13.47 15.11
N GLU A 563 20.29 -12.26 14.85
CA GLU A 563 20.58 -11.22 15.85
C GLU A 563 21.64 -11.57 16.90
N LEU A 564 22.25 -12.76 16.88
CA LEU A 564 23.07 -13.27 18.00
C LEU A 564 24.58 -13.12 17.76
N PRO A 565 25.37 -12.57 18.71
CA PRO A 565 26.80 -12.80 18.76
C PRO A 565 27.11 -14.21 19.31
N ASP A 566 28.12 -14.86 18.74
CA ASP A 566 28.66 -16.09 19.32
C ASP A 566 29.77 -15.77 20.33
N LEU A 567 29.99 -16.67 21.28
CA LEU A 567 31.06 -16.65 22.28
C LEU A 567 31.92 -17.90 22.12
N HIS A 568 33.12 -17.73 21.62
CA HIS A 568 34.06 -18.82 21.43
C HIS A 568 34.93 -19.02 22.66
N LEU A 569 34.90 -20.20 23.25
CA LEU A 569 35.81 -20.61 24.33
C LEU A 569 37.12 -21.10 23.73
N MET A 570 38.25 -20.50 24.08
CA MET A 570 39.57 -20.83 23.53
C MET A 570 40.69 -20.71 24.57
N ARG A 571 41.86 -21.29 24.28
CA ARG A 571 43.07 -21.14 25.12
C ARG A 571 44.00 -20.02 24.66
N GLU A 572 43.96 -19.69 23.37
CA GLU A 572 44.78 -18.66 22.75
C GLU A 572 43.99 -17.89 21.69
N LEU A 573 44.38 -16.64 21.43
CA LEU A 573 43.74 -15.82 20.41
C LEU A 573 44.17 -16.30 19.02
N PRO A 574 43.24 -16.64 18.11
CA PRO A 574 43.58 -17.05 16.75
C PRO A 574 44.37 -15.97 16.00
N LYS A 575 45.33 -16.39 15.16
CA LYS A 575 46.09 -15.47 14.31
C LYS A 575 45.24 -14.84 13.21
N ASP A 576 44.27 -15.59 12.68
CA ASP A 576 43.27 -15.10 11.75
C ASP A 576 41.94 -14.92 12.49
N LEU A 577 41.57 -13.65 12.66
CA LEU A 577 40.34 -13.26 13.34
C LEU A 577 39.16 -13.08 12.38
N THR A 578 39.36 -13.26 11.07
CA THR A 578 38.36 -12.95 10.04
C THR A 578 37.07 -13.73 10.22
N VAL A 579 37.15 -14.98 10.65
CA VAL A 579 36.00 -15.86 10.88
C VAL A 579 35.26 -15.59 12.20
N TYR A 580 35.81 -14.75 13.07
CA TYR A 580 35.25 -14.43 14.39
C TYR A 580 34.61 -13.04 14.44
N LYS A 581 34.57 -12.30 13.33
CA LYS A 581 33.99 -10.95 13.26
C LYS A 581 32.57 -10.91 13.81
N GLY A 582 32.33 -9.99 14.75
CA GLY A 582 31.03 -9.85 15.42
C GLY A 582 30.84 -10.75 16.64
N ASN A 583 31.83 -11.61 16.96
CA ASN A 583 31.76 -12.57 18.04
C ASN A 583 32.69 -12.21 19.19
N TYR A 584 32.38 -12.77 20.34
CA TYR A 584 33.25 -12.76 21.50
C TYR A 584 34.18 -13.97 21.48
N ILE A 585 35.42 -13.79 21.93
CA ILE A 585 36.37 -14.86 22.18
C ILE A 585 36.75 -14.79 23.65
N TYR A 586 36.35 -15.79 24.42
CA TYR A 586 36.77 -15.97 25.80
C TYR A 586 38.00 -16.87 25.86
N LEU A 587 39.12 -16.29 26.28
CA LEU A 587 40.37 -16.99 26.51
C LEU A 587 40.48 -17.40 27.98
N ASP A 588 40.62 -18.70 28.21
CA ASP A 588 41.02 -19.26 29.50
C ASP A 588 42.20 -20.23 29.28
N ASN A 589 43.40 -19.80 29.68
CA ASN A 589 44.62 -20.61 29.60
C ASN A 589 45.04 -21.21 30.96
N GLY A 590 44.18 -21.11 31.98
CA GLY A 590 44.44 -21.56 33.35
C GLY A 590 45.27 -20.59 34.20
N GLN A 591 45.95 -19.61 33.60
CA GLN A 591 46.72 -18.57 34.31
C GLN A 591 46.04 -17.19 34.27
N SER A 592 45.35 -16.90 33.17
CA SER A 592 44.69 -15.63 32.91
C SER A 592 43.42 -15.85 32.11
N LYS A 593 42.41 -15.02 32.40
CA LYS A 593 41.13 -15.00 31.70
C LYS A 593 40.95 -13.67 30.99
N LYS A 594 40.57 -13.71 29.73
CA LYS A 594 40.36 -12.53 28.90
C LYS A 594 39.16 -12.73 28.01
N LEU A 595 38.35 -11.70 27.84
CA LEU A 595 37.30 -11.67 26.84
C LEU A 595 37.72 -10.69 25.74
N PHE A 596 37.62 -11.10 24.49
CA PHE A 596 37.80 -10.24 23.34
C PHE A 596 36.48 -10.15 22.60
N TYR A 597 36.22 -9.02 21.96
CA TYR A 597 35.28 -8.93 20.88
C TYR A 597 36.04 -8.69 19.58
N VAL A 598 35.72 -9.44 18.54
CA VAL A 598 36.37 -9.28 17.25
C VAL A 598 35.54 -8.31 16.41
N GLN A 599 36.12 -7.16 16.13
CA GLN A 599 35.53 -6.10 15.33
C GLN A 599 35.42 -6.51 13.85
N THR A 600 34.63 -5.78 13.07
CA THR A 600 34.34 -6.11 11.66
C THR A 600 35.55 -5.94 10.73
N ASN A 601 36.54 -5.14 11.13
CA ASN A 601 37.86 -5.05 10.52
C ASN A 601 38.81 -6.21 10.91
N ALA A 602 38.31 -7.23 11.61
CA ALA A 602 39.08 -8.35 12.18
C ALA A 602 40.07 -7.97 13.31
N GLU A 603 39.91 -6.80 13.95
CA GLU A 603 40.70 -6.46 15.14
C GLU A 603 40.03 -6.99 16.42
N ALA A 604 40.78 -7.67 17.28
CA ALA A 604 40.29 -8.08 18.59
C ALA A 604 40.43 -6.93 19.59
N LYS A 605 39.29 -6.48 20.14
CA LYS A 605 39.24 -5.52 21.24
C LYS A 605 38.98 -6.26 22.55
N GLU A 606 39.90 -6.13 23.50
CA GLU A 606 39.70 -6.70 24.84
C GLU A 606 38.49 -6.04 25.52
N VAL A 607 37.63 -6.88 26.08
CA VAL A 607 36.41 -6.51 26.80
C VAL A 607 36.67 -6.74 28.28
N ASN A 608 36.58 -5.66 29.06
CA ASN A 608 36.89 -5.71 30.48
C ASN A 608 35.79 -6.47 31.25
N ILE A 609 36.11 -7.57 31.92
CA ILE A 609 35.16 -8.30 32.77
C ILE A 609 35.63 -8.17 34.22
N LYS A 610 34.77 -7.61 35.08
CA LYS A 610 35.04 -7.34 36.50
C LYS A 610 35.21 -8.61 37.31
N ASP A 611 34.37 -9.62 37.07
CA ASP A 611 34.42 -10.91 37.77
C ASP A 611 34.28 -12.07 36.78
N PHE A 612 35.42 -12.60 36.35
CA PHE A 612 35.46 -13.78 35.49
C PHE A 612 34.89 -15.05 36.17
N SER A 613 34.88 -15.12 37.50
CA SER A 613 34.29 -16.26 38.21
C SER A 613 32.76 -16.26 38.06
N GLN A 614 32.14 -15.09 38.12
CA GLN A 614 30.72 -14.93 37.82
C GLN A 614 30.44 -15.19 36.33
N PHE A 615 31.29 -14.69 35.44
CA PHE A 615 31.21 -14.97 34.01
C PHE A 615 31.24 -16.48 33.69
N ASP A 616 32.15 -17.24 34.31
CA ASP A 616 32.24 -18.69 34.14
C ASP A 616 31.02 -19.43 34.66
N ARG A 617 30.48 -19.04 35.83
CA ARG A 617 29.25 -19.63 36.36
C ARG A 617 28.08 -19.40 35.42
N ASN A 618 27.98 -18.20 34.88
CA ASN A 618 26.97 -17.83 33.90
C ASN A 618 27.11 -18.66 32.61
N ILE A 619 28.34 -18.79 32.09
CA ILE A 619 28.62 -19.66 30.94
C ILE A 619 28.25 -21.12 31.24
N ALA A 620 28.68 -21.66 32.37
CA ALA A 620 28.39 -23.04 32.75
C ALA A 620 26.89 -23.30 32.89
N SER A 621 26.11 -22.29 33.28
CA SER A 621 24.65 -22.41 33.40
C SER A 621 23.94 -22.57 32.06
N ILE A 622 24.47 -21.96 30.99
CA ILE A 622 23.90 -22.04 29.63
C ILE A 622 24.65 -23.02 28.72
N ASN A 623 25.79 -23.53 29.16
CA ASN A 623 26.65 -24.46 28.43
C ASN A 623 27.17 -25.59 29.33
N PRO A 624 26.28 -26.43 29.89
CA PRO A 624 26.67 -27.47 30.84
C PRO A 624 27.57 -28.55 30.23
N PHE A 625 27.60 -28.67 28.89
CA PHE A 625 28.38 -29.66 28.16
C PHE A 625 29.71 -29.12 27.61
N GLY A 626 30.02 -27.83 27.82
CA GLY A 626 31.29 -27.23 27.41
C GLY A 626 31.47 -27.09 25.89
N SER A 627 30.40 -26.98 25.10
CA SER A 627 30.48 -26.76 23.65
C SER A 627 31.01 -25.35 23.31
N THR A 628 31.67 -25.22 22.16
CA THR A 628 32.14 -23.92 21.61
C THR A 628 31.91 -23.89 20.10
N PRO A 629 31.35 -22.81 19.52
CA PRO A 629 30.90 -21.59 20.19
C PRO A 629 29.66 -21.76 21.08
N ILE A 630 29.47 -20.82 22.01
CA ILE A 630 28.24 -20.61 22.78
C ILE A 630 27.49 -19.44 22.17
N ARG A 631 26.22 -19.63 21.85
CA ARG A 631 25.39 -18.55 21.33
C ARG A 631 24.88 -17.66 22.47
N LEU A 632 25.17 -16.36 22.40
CA LEU A 632 24.72 -15.41 23.41
C LEU A 632 23.47 -14.69 22.90
N ASN A 633 22.35 -14.78 23.63
CA ASN A 633 21.22 -13.88 23.43
C ASN A 633 21.49 -12.50 24.04
N ASN A 634 20.61 -11.53 23.79
CA ASN A 634 20.79 -10.17 24.28
C ASN A 634 20.88 -10.12 25.82
N GLU A 635 20.13 -10.95 26.53
CA GLU A 635 20.24 -11.07 27.99
C GLU A 635 21.59 -11.65 28.43
N HIS A 636 22.11 -12.66 27.74
CA HIS A 636 23.44 -13.21 28.00
C HIS A 636 24.51 -12.15 27.77
N VAL A 637 24.45 -11.38 26.68
CA VAL A 637 25.38 -10.27 26.43
C VAL A 637 25.25 -9.20 27.51
N LYS A 638 24.04 -8.83 27.90
CA LYS A 638 23.80 -7.85 28.96
C LYS A 638 24.36 -8.34 30.30
N LYS A 639 23.88 -9.49 30.78
CA LYS A 639 24.17 -10.05 32.10
C LYS A 639 25.61 -10.54 32.23
N PHE A 640 26.15 -11.17 31.19
CA PHE A 640 27.48 -11.80 31.29
C PHE A 640 28.57 -10.79 30.96
N ILE A 641 28.32 -9.87 30.02
CA ILE A 641 29.36 -8.98 29.50
C ILE A 641 29.15 -7.56 30.01
N THR A 642 28.00 -6.96 29.69
CA THR A 642 27.78 -5.52 29.92
C THR A 642 27.70 -5.15 31.40
N GLU A 643 26.87 -5.85 32.18
CA GLU A 643 26.71 -5.65 33.63
C GLU A 643 27.98 -5.99 34.41
N ASN A 644 28.78 -6.92 33.89
CA ASN A 644 30.10 -7.25 34.42
C ASN A 644 31.20 -6.27 34.00
N GLY A 645 30.86 -5.06 33.54
CA GLY A 645 31.82 -4.00 33.22
C GLY A 645 32.43 -4.07 31.82
N GLY A 646 31.97 -5.02 31.00
CA GLY A 646 32.35 -5.15 29.60
C GLY A 646 31.64 -4.12 28.73
N PHE A 647 32.28 -3.75 27.63
CA PHE A 647 31.64 -2.98 26.58
C PHE A 647 31.09 -3.96 25.54
N SER A 648 29.83 -3.77 25.15
CA SER A 648 29.26 -4.39 23.96
C SER A 648 29.51 -3.45 22.79
N PRO A 649 30.43 -3.78 21.87
CA PRO A 649 30.68 -2.94 20.73
C PRO A 649 29.43 -2.85 19.86
N PRO A 650 29.18 -1.66 19.26
CA PRO A 650 28.11 -1.52 18.30
C PRO A 650 28.37 -2.54 17.20
N PHE A 651 27.44 -3.46 17.02
CA PHE A 651 27.40 -4.24 15.80
C PHE A 651 27.35 -3.25 14.62
N GLU A 652 28.05 -3.56 13.53
CA GLU A 652 27.75 -2.89 12.25
C GLU A 652 26.26 -3.01 11.98
N LEU A 653 25.63 -1.86 11.67
CA LEU A 653 24.21 -1.67 11.31
C LEU A 653 23.50 -2.98 10.95
N LYS A 654 22.80 -3.60 11.92
CA LYS A 654 22.02 -4.81 11.66
C LYS A 654 20.70 -4.44 11.04
N ASP A 655 20.06 -3.35 11.52
CA ASP A 655 18.70 -2.93 11.15
C ASP A 655 17.72 -4.13 11.09
N PHE A 656 17.91 -5.12 11.96
CA PHE A 656 17.16 -6.37 11.96
C PHE A 656 16.67 -6.65 13.38
N HIS A 657 15.37 -6.83 13.56
CA HIS A 657 14.78 -7.23 14.83
C HIS A 657 13.51 -8.05 14.68
N ILE A 658 13.42 -9.16 15.40
CA ILE A 658 12.20 -9.93 15.63
C ILE A 658 12.18 -10.32 17.11
N SER A 659 11.07 -10.02 17.81
CA SER A 659 10.93 -10.36 19.23
C SER A 659 10.99 -11.87 19.46
N GLU A 660 11.40 -12.28 20.67
CA GLU A 660 11.47 -13.71 21.01
C GLU A 660 10.11 -14.41 20.88
N ARG A 661 9.02 -13.78 21.34
CA ARG A 661 7.64 -14.31 21.21
C ARG A 661 7.29 -14.60 19.76
N VAL A 662 7.64 -13.69 18.85
CA VAL A 662 7.33 -13.83 17.43
C VAL A 662 8.30 -14.82 16.76
N ARG A 663 9.58 -14.83 17.14
CA ARG A 663 10.56 -15.84 16.68
C ARG A 663 10.13 -17.26 16.99
N THR A 664 9.61 -17.52 18.20
CA THR A 664 9.17 -18.89 18.57
C THR A 664 8.00 -19.38 17.70
N LYS A 665 7.10 -18.48 17.29
CA LYS A 665 6.02 -18.78 16.35
C LYS A 665 6.53 -19.02 14.92
N ILE A 666 7.45 -18.19 14.43
CA ILE A 666 7.94 -18.28 13.05
C ILE A 666 8.88 -19.48 12.86
N PHE A 667 9.77 -19.73 13.81
CA PHE A 667 10.89 -20.67 13.69
C PHE A 667 10.73 -21.94 14.55
N GLY A 668 9.49 -22.32 14.85
CA GLY A 668 9.17 -23.60 15.49
C GLY A 668 9.41 -24.80 14.55
N ASP A 669 9.69 -25.97 15.12
CA ASP A 669 9.66 -27.23 14.37
C ASP A 669 8.23 -27.60 13.94
N LYS A 670 8.04 -28.73 13.24
CA LYS A 670 6.70 -29.18 12.81
C LYS A 670 5.72 -29.45 13.96
N ASN A 671 6.22 -29.52 15.20
CA ASN A 671 5.43 -29.68 16.42
C ASN A 671 5.35 -28.35 17.21
N GLY A 672 5.73 -27.23 16.62
CA GLY A 672 5.73 -25.90 17.24
C GLY A 672 6.86 -25.66 18.25
N ARG A 673 7.86 -26.55 18.36
CA ARG A 673 8.96 -26.37 19.33
C ARG A 673 10.08 -25.53 18.74
N PHE A 674 10.37 -24.41 19.38
CA PHE A 674 11.47 -23.53 19.02
C PHE A 674 12.81 -24.00 19.62
N SER A 675 13.88 -23.93 18.83
CA SER A 675 15.26 -23.97 19.31
C SER A 675 16.17 -23.15 18.40
N PRO A 676 17.32 -22.63 18.89
CA PRO A 676 18.28 -21.89 18.06
C PRO A 676 18.80 -22.70 16.86
N GLU A 677 18.90 -24.02 16.98
CA GLU A 677 19.33 -24.92 15.90
C GLU A 677 18.27 -25.05 14.81
N VAL A 678 17.00 -25.14 15.22
CA VAL A 678 15.85 -25.19 14.29
C VAL A 678 15.76 -23.89 13.51
N GLU A 679 15.83 -22.76 14.21
CA GLU A 679 15.87 -21.42 13.61
C GLU A 679 17.06 -21.28 12.65
N SER A 680 18.26 -21.68 13.07
CA SER A 680 19.45 -21.62 12.23
C SER A 680 19.31 -22.42 10.95
N ARG A 681 18.73 -23.62 11.04
CA ARG A 681 18.47 -24.46 9.87
C ARG A 681 17.47 -23.78 8.93
N ILE A 682 16.33 -23.31 9.44
CA ILE A 682 15.30 -22.64 8.63
C ILE A 682 15.88 -21.41 7.93
N LEU A 683 16.57 -20.53 8.66
CA LEU A 683 17.19 -19.34 8.09
C LEU A 683 18.24 -19.69 7.04
N ASN A 684 19.06 -20.72 7.29
CA ASN A 684 20.04 -21.18 6.31
C ASN A 684 19.37 -21.74 5.06
N ASP A 685 18.29 -22.52 5.18
CA ASP A 685 17.54 -23.06 4.05
C ASP A 685 16.94 -21.93 3.18
N LEU A 686 16.38 -20.90 3.82
CA LEU A 686 15.86 -19.70 3.14
C LEU A 686 16.97 -18.90 2.44
N LEU A 687 18.15 -18.82 3.05
CA LEU A 687 19.32 -18.19 2.44
C LEU A 687 19.80 -18.99 1.23
N GLU A 688 20.00 -20.30 1.36
CA GLU A 688 20.41 -21.17 0.24
C GLU A 688 19.46 -21.04 -0.94
N LYS A 689 18.15 -21.04 -0.69
CA LYS A 689 17.13 -20.80 -1.71
C LYS A 689 17.27 -19.43 -2.38
N SER A 690 17.61 -18.38 -1.62
CA SER A 690 17.88 -17.05 -2.17
C SER A 690 19.10 -17.04 -3.11
N PHE A 691 20.17 -17.76 -2.76
CA PHE A 691 21.34 -17.92 -3.64
C PHE A 691 20.98 -18.70 -4.90
N GLU A 692 20.16 -19.74 -4.77
CA GLU A 692 19.75 -20.61 -5.88
C GLU A 692 18.88 -19.85 -6.90
N GLU A 693 17.84 -19.18 -6.43
CA GLU A 693 16.88 -18.44 -7.26
C GLU A 693 17.51 -17.25 -8.00
N LEU A 694 18.63 -16.72 -7.50
CA LEU A 694 19.42 -15.68 -8.16
C LEU A 694 20.63 -16.22 -8.95
N GLY A 695 20.86 -17.53 -8.95
CA GLY A 695 21.91 -18.17 -9.75
C GLY A 695 23.33 -17.98 -9.21
N TYR A 696 23.49 -17.90 -7.89
CA TYR A 696 24.77 -17.67 -7.24
C TYR A 696 25.28 -18.83 -6.38
N SER A 697 24.53 -19.93 -6.22
CA SER A 697 24.94 -21.08 -5.40
C SER A 697 26.28 -21.71 -5.78
N ASP A 698 26.62 -21.71 -7.08
CA ASP A 698 27.85 -22.34 -7.58
C ASP A 698 29.07 -21.38 -7.59
N LYS A 699 28.89 -20.11 -7.18
CA LYS A 699 29.98 -19.13 -7.18
C LYS A 699 30.89 -19.31 -5.97
N LYS A 700 32.20 -19.10 -6.18
CA LYS A 700 33.19 -19.05 -5.08
C LYS A 700 33.20 -17.70 -4.38
N GLU A 701 33.04 -16.62 -5.15
CA GLU A 701 33.10 -15.25 -4.68
C GLU A 701 31.99 -14.40 -5.29
N LEU A 702 31.55 -13.39 -4.54
CA LEU A 702 30.54 -12.42 -4.92
C LEU A 702 31.11 -11.00 -4.94
N SER A 703 30.55 -10.16 -5.80
CA SER A 703 30.73 -8.70 -5.74
C SER A 703 29.82 -8.06 -4.67
N ASP A 704 29.97 -6.75 -4.41
CA ASP A 704 29.02 -6.05 -3.54
C ASP A 704 27.61 -6.03 -4.14
N ALA A 705 27.51 -5.84 -5.45
CA ALA A 705 26.23 -5.86 -6.15
C ALA A 705 25.52 -7.22 -6.02
N GLU A 706 26.25 -8.32 -6.18
CA GLU A 706 25.69 -9.68 -6.04
C GLU A 706 25.31 -9.96 -4.58
N ARG A 707 26.18 -9.59 -3.63
CA ARG A 707 25.88 -9.67 -2.18
C ARG A 707 24.60 -8.87 -1.84
N GLN A 708 24.46 -7.64 -2.33
CA GLN A 708 23.28 -6.82 -2.13
C GLN A 708 22.03 -7.47 -2.75
N ALA A 709 22.11 -8.00 -3.97
CA ALA A 709 20.97 -8.64 -4.63
C ALA A 709 20.46 -9.85 -3.83
N VAL A 710 21.36 -10.71 -3.33
CA VAL A 710 20.98 -11.86 -2.49
C VAL A 710 20.35 -11.41 -1.19
N TRP A 711 20.97 -10.46 -0.48
CA TRP A 711 20.42 -9.97 0.78
C TRP A 711 19.04 -9.34 0.58
N PHE A 712 18.90 -8.53 -0.47
CA PHE A 712 17.63 -7.91 -0.84
C PHE A 712 16.55 -8.97 -1.11
N HIS A 713 16.85 -9.99 -1.93
CA HIS A 713 15.90 -11.07 -2.22
C HIS A 713 15.55 -11.87 -0.96
N PHE A 714 16.53 -12.17 -0.10
CA PHE A 714 16.30 -12.86 1.16
C PHE A 714 15.34 -12.09 2.08
N ILE A 715 15.62 -10.81 2.38
CA ILE A 715 14.84 -10.04 3.36
C ILE A 715 13.54 -9.44 2.80
N LYS A 716 13.39 -9.32 1.48
CA LYS A 716 12.17 -8.75 0.85
C LYS A 716 11.26 -9.82 0.26
N TYR A 717 11.74 -11.05 0.11
CA TYR A 717 10.94 -12.15 -0.41
C TYR A 717 11.05 -13.43 0.44
N GLN A 718 12.17 -14.15 0.46
CA GLN A 718 12.19 -15.51 1.08
C GLN A 718 11.83 -15.50 2.56
N LEU A 719 12.48 -14.64 3.35
CA LEU A 719 12.18 -14.48 4.76
C LEU A 719 10.80 -13.86 4.98
N THR A 720 10.46 -12.79 4.24
CA THR A 720 9.15 -12.13 4.35
C THR A 720 7.99 -13.08 4.08
N ASN A 721 8.09 -13.87 3.01
CA ASN A 721 7.10 -14.86 2.64
C ASN A 721 6.98 -15.95 3.70
N TYR A 722 8.12 -16.47 4.19
CA TYR A 722 8.11 -17.43 5.28
C TYR A 722 7.46 -16.89 6.55
N ILE A 723 7.73 -15.63 6.92
CA ILE A 723 7.10 -14.97 8.07
C ILE A 723 5.57 -14.86 7.89
N ILE A 724 5.11 -14.43 6.71
CA ILE A 724 3.68 -14.30 6.40
C ILE A 724 3.00 -15.67 6.42
N ASP A 725 3.61 -16.68 5.79
CA ASP A 725 3.06 -18.04 5.73
C ASP A 725 3.04 -18.70 7.12
N SER A 726 4.04 -18.45 7.98
CA SER A 726 4.09 -19.01 9.34
C SER A 726 3.11 -18.35 10.31
N LEU A 727 2.82 -17.06 10.15
CA LEU A 727 1.94 -16.32 11.06
C LEU A 727 0.50 -16.19 10.56
N THR A 728 0.26 -16.45 9.27
CA THR A 728 -1.06 -16.38 8.61
C THR A 728 -1.88 -15.15 9.02
N PRO A 729 -1.33 -13.93 8.90
CA PRO A 729 -2.02 -12.73 9.37
C PRO A 729 -3.23 -12.41 8.50
N LYS A 730 -4.16 -11.60 9.03
CA LYS A 730 -5.25 -11.01 8.23
C LYS A 730 -4.75 -9.83 7.41
N SER A 731 -3.77 -9.11 7.93
CA SER A 731 -3.25 -7.92 7.29
C SER A 731 -1.75 -7.73 7.50
N ILE A 732 -1.12 -7.02 6.56
CA ILE A 732 0.31 -6.68 6.62
C ILE A 732 0.53 -5.22 6.23
N ASN A 733 1.68 -4.68 6.63
CA ASN A 733 2.11 -3.34 6.23
C ASN A 733 3.64 -3.28 6.07
N PHE A 734 4.12 -2.73 4.94
CA PHE A 734 5.55 -2.42 4.73
C PHE A 734 5.79 -0.92 4.94
N SER A 735 6.33 -0.55 6.09
CA SER A 735 6.41 0.85 6.49
C SER A 735 7.83 1.33 6.75
N CYS A 736 8.19 2.39 6.03
CA CYS A 736 9.26 3.31 6.41
C CYS A 736 8.62 4.65 6.82
N LYS A 737 9.39 5.73 6.93
CA LYS A 737 8.88 7.04 7.34
C LYS A 737 7.54 7.41 6.67
N ASP A 738 7.52 7.42 5.34
CA ASP A 738 6.30 7.67 4.56
C ASP A 738 5.80 6.42 3.80
N ALA A 739 6.34 5.21 4.03
CA ALA A 739 5.99 4.00 3.26
C ALA A 739 5.98 4.13 1.71
N ILE A 740 6.83 5.01 1.14
CA ILE A 740 6.94 5.23 -0.32
C ILE A 740 8.23 4.68 -0.92
N ASP A 741 9.35 4.85 -0.21
CA ASP A 741 10.69 4.59 -0.70
C ASP A 741 11.07 3.14 -0.32
N ARG A 742 11.65 2.94 0.86
CA ARG A 742 11.97 1.61 1.42
C ARG A 742 10.74 0.69 1.50
N GLY A 743 9.61 1.21 1.99
CA GLY A 743 8.33 0.48 2.09
C GLY A 743 7.72 0.13 0.73
N GLY A 744 7.70 1.10 -0.20
CA GLY A 744 7.16 0.88 -1.54
C GLY A 744 7.94 -0.16 -2.33
N VAL A 745 9.28 -0.14 -2.22
CA VAL A 745 10.15 -1.13 -2.88
C VAL A 745 10.02 -2.53 -2.27
N ALA A 746 9.92 -2.64 -0.94
CA ALA A 746 9.70 -3.93 -0.28
C ALA A 746 8.38 -4.58 -0.73
N SER A 747 7.29 -3.81 -0.69
CA SER A 747 5.96 -4.18 -1.15
C SER A 747 5.94 -4.61 -2.62
N ALA A 748 6.48 -3.77 -3.52
CA ALA A 748 6.49 -4.06 -4.95
C ALA A 748 7.28 -5.34 -5.27
N TYR A 749 8.44 -5.53 -4.63
CA TYR A 749 9.26 -6.71 -4.89
C TYR A 749 8.67 -7.99 -4.31
N TYR A 750 8.15 -7.96 -3.07
CA TYR A 750 7.49 -9.10 -2.44
C TYR A 750 6.37 -9.64 -3.34
N ASN A 751 5.44 -8.75 -3.73
CA ASN A 751 4.29 -9.13 -4.55
C ASN A 751 4.71 -9.54 -5.98
N LEU A 752 5.76 -8.93 -6.57
CA LEU A 752 6.29 -9.35 -7.87
C LEU A 752 6.74 -10.81 -7.83
N ILE A 753 7.64 -11.18 -6.92
CA ILE A 753 8.20 -12.53 -6.87
C ILE A 753 7.14 -13.56 -6.41
N LYS A 754 6.27 -13.19 -5.47
CA LYS A 754 5.13 -14.02 -5.04
C LYS A 754 4.23 -14.38 -6.23
N SER A 755 3.87 -13.40 -7.06
CA SER A 755 3.03 -13.61 -8.26
C SER A 755 3.68 -14.52 -9.32
N PHE A 756 5.00 -14.66 -9.30
CA PHE A 756 5.74 -15.49 -10.25
C PHE A 756 5.95 -16.92 -9.75
N THR A 757 5.80 -17.14 -8.45
CA THR A 757 6.00 -18.44 -7.82
C THR A 757 4.75 -19.31 -8.01
N LYS A 758 4.95 -20.60 -8.28
CA LYS A 758 3.83 -21.54 -8.40
C LYS A 758 3.39 -21.97 -7.01
N GLU A 759 2.15 -21.70 -6.67
CA GLU A 759 1.48 -22.32 -5.51
C GLU A 759 0.63 -23.50 -6.00
N GLU A 760 0.79 -24.66 -5.36
CA GLU A 760 -0.02 -25.82 -5.69
C GLU A 760 -1.51 -25.53 -5.45
N GLY A 761 -2.34 -25.78 -6.46
CA GLY A 761 -3.79 -25.64 -6.34
C GLY A 761 -4.36 -24.24 -6.58
N LYS A 762 -3.53 -23.20 -6.83
CA LYS A 762 -4.02 -21.85 -7.15
C LYS A 762 -3.77 -21.44 -8.60
N VAL A 763 -4.70 -20.66 -9.15
CA VAL A 763 -4.53 -20.06 -10.48
C VAL A 763 -3.43 -19.00 -10.41
N LYS A 764 -2.36 -19.21 -11.17
CA LYS A 764 -1.25 -18.25 -11.26
C LYS A 764 -1.71 -17.02 -12.06
N ILE A 765 -1.87 -15.90 -11.37
CA ILE A 765 -2.09 -14.58 -11.98
C ILE A 765 -0.79 -13.78 -11.81
N PRO A 766 0.12 -13.78 -12.80
CA PRO A 766 1.36 -13.03 -12.69
C PRO A 766 1.07 -11.52 -12.66
N MET A 767 1.83 -10.78 -11.84
CA MET A 767 1.76 -9.33 -11.80
C MET A 767 2.09 -8.73 -13.17
N THR A 768 1.29 -7.77 -13.60
CA THR A 768 1.51 -7.00 -14.83
C THR A 768 2.56 -5.90 -14.65
N ARG A 769 3.11 -5.38 -15.76
CA ARG A 769 4.02 -4.23 -15.71
C ARG A 769 3.35 -3.02 -15.08
N GLU A 770 2.09 -2.75 -15.45
CA GLU A 770 1.31 -1.63 -14.94
C GLU A 770 1.12 -1.71 -13.43
N GLU A 771 0.75 -2.87 -12.90
CA GLU A 771 0.63 -3.07 -11.44
C GLU A 771 1.97 -2.87 -10.72
N PHE A 772 3.07 -3.35 -11.30
CA PHE A 772 4.41 -3.16 -10.73
C PHE A 772 4.85 -1.69 -10.74
N ASP A 773 4.64 -0.99 -11.87
CA ASP A 773 4.94 0.44 -11.98
C ASP A 773 4.03 1.28 -11.05
N GLN A 774 2.75 0.91 -10.88
CA GLN A 774 1.85 1.51 -9.88
C GLN A 774 2.43 1.34 -8.47
N ALA A 775 2.81 0.11 -8.11
CA ALA A 775 3.35 -0.20 -6.79
C ALA A 775 4.60 0.64 -6.45
N LEU A 776 5.46 0.89 -7.46
CA LEU A 776 6.68 1.68 -7.34
C LEU A 776 6.46 3.19 -7.37
N HIS A 777 5.57 3.70 -8.21
CA HIS A 777 5.54 5.13 -8.55
C HIS A 777 4.33 5.90 -8.00
N ALA A 778 3.20 5.23 -7.73
CA ALA A 778 2.00 5.90 -7.26
C ALA A 778 2.21 6.57 -5.89
N ALA A 779 2.67 5.81 -4.89
CA ALA A 779 2.83 6.31 -3.54
C ALA A 779 3.89 7.45 -3.45
N PRO A 780 5.10 7.36 -4.05
CA PRO A 780 6.01 8.49 -4.10
C PRO A 780 5.42 9.74 -4.77
N THR A 781 4.56 9.57 -5.77
CA THR A 781 3.91 10.69 -6.47
C THR A 781 2.88 11.36 -5.57
N MET A 782 2.04 10.54 -4.93
CA MET A 782 1.03 10.99 -3.97
C MET A 782 1.63 11.76 -2.80
N VAL A 783 2.79 11.32 -2.28
CA VAL A 783 3.35 11.87 -1.03
C VAL A 783 4.39 12.96 -1.28
N LYS A 784 5.20 12.83 -2.33
CA LYS A 784 6.37 13.69 -2.60
C LYS A 784 6.38 14.31 -4.00
N GLY A 785 5.31 14.16 -4.79
CA GLY A 785 5.21 14.75 -6.14
C GLY A 785 6.33 14.26 -7.06
N ARG A 786 6.77 13.00 -6.93
CA ARG A 786 7.90 12.45 -7.69
C ARG A 786 7.75 10.95 -7.92
N GLY A 787 8.50 10.42 -8.89
CA GLY A 787 8.72 8.98 -8.99
C GLY A 787 9.63 8.42 -7.89
N MET A 788 9.75 7.08 -7.85
CA MET A 788 10.74 6.37 -7.03
C MET A 788 12.14 6.96 -7.20
N ASN A 789 12.88 7.08 -6.10
CA ASN A 789 14.21 7.67 -6.07
C ASN A 789 15.29 6.61 -6.35
N HIS A 790 16.49 6.75 -5.75
CA HIS A 790 17.60 5.81 -5.88
C HIS A 790 17.26 4.37 -5.45
N HIS A 791 16.21 4.13 -4.65
CA HIS A 791 15.76 2.77 -4.31
C HIS A 791 15.33 1.97 -5.56
N LEU A 792 15.02 2.63 -6.68
CA LEU A 792 14.83 1.97 -7.98
C LEU A 792 16.08 1.16 -8.40
N ASN A 793 17.29 1.63 -8.07
CA ASN A 793 18.53 0.92 -8.40
C ASN A 793 18.71 -0.35 -7.55
N LEU A 794 18.25 -0.35 -6.30
CA LEU A 794 18.32 -1.49 -5.39
C LEU A 794 17.42 -2.63 -5.90
N ILE A 795 16.15 -2.31 -6.16
CA ILE A 795 15.21 -3.30 -6.71
C ILE A 795 15.64 -3.75 -8.10
N TRP A 796 16.14 -2.84 -8.94
CA TRP A 796 16.70 -3.18 -10.25
C TRP A 796 17.83 -4.20 -10.14
N ASN A 797 18.74 -4.05 -9.16
CA ASN A 797 19.87 -4.97 -8.98
C ASN A 797 19.41 -6.39 -8.61
N ALA A 798 18.38 -6.52 -7.76
CA ALA A 798 17.77 -7.81 -7.43
C ALA A 798 17.01 -8.41 -8.64
N VAL A 799 16.25 -7.59 -9.37
CA VAL A 799 15.56 -7.99 -10.60
C VAL A 799 16.55 -8.42 -11.69
N ASP A 800 17.67 -7.72 -11.88
CA ASP A 800 18.73 -8.11 -12.82
C ASP A 800 19.24 -9.51 -12.52
N ALA A 801 19.59 -9.78 -11.26
CA ALA A 801 20.01 -11.11 -10.82
C ALA A 801 18.93 -12.19 -11.09
N TYR A 802 17.68 -11.90 -10.72
CA TYR A 802 16.56 -12.83 -10.92
C TYR A 802 16.30 -13.11 -12.40
N VAL A 803 16.23 -12.09 -13.24
CA VAL A 803 16.02 -12.25 -14.69
C VAL A 803 17.18 -13.02 -15.32
N ASN A 804 18.42 -12.77 -14.89
CA ASN A 804 19.58 -13.47 -15.40
C ASN A 804 19.53 -14.98 -15.12
N LYS A 805 19.06 -15.39 -13.95
CA LYS A 805 18.86 -16.81 -13.60
C LYS A 805 17.65 -17.41 -14.33
N ASN A 806 16.58 -16.65 -14.49
CA ASN A 806 15.29 -17.13 -14.97
C ASN A 806 14.96 -16.69 -16.41
N TYR A 807 15.96 -16.31 -17.21
CA TYR A 807 15.74 -15.69 -18.52
C TYR A 807 14.87 -16.55 -19.46
N GLU A 808 15.20 -17.83 -19.58
CA GLU A 808 14.49 -18.75 -20.47
C GLU A 808 13.05 -19.05 -20.04
N SER A 809 12.78 -19.10 -18.73
CA SER A 809 11.40 -19.29 -18.24
C SER A 809 10.58 -18.02 -18.44
N LEU A 810 11.14 -16.86 -18.09
CA LEU A 810 10.49 -15.55 -18.29
C LEU A 810 10.18 -15.28 -19.76
N LYS A 811 11.08 -15.66 -20.68
CA LYS A 811 10.85 -15.52 -22.13
C LYS A 811 9.68 -16.38 -22.63
N LYS A 812 9.49 -17.58 -22.06
CA LYS A 812 8.44 -18.53 -22.47
C LYS A 812 7.07 -18.20 -21.87
N GLU A 813 7.04 -17.60 -20.68
CA GLU A 813 5.81 -17.22 -19.99
C GLU A 813 5.40 -15.78 -20.40
N SER A 814 4.45 -15.65 -21.33
CA SER A 814 4.03 -14.35 -21.90
C SER A 814 3.63 -13.30 -20.84
N GLY A 815 3.02 -13.72 -19.73
CA GLY A 815 2.65 -12.85 -18.60
C GLY A 815 3.83 -12.33 -17.77
N GLN A 816 5.04 -12.84 -17.97
CA GLN A 816 6.25 -12.49 -17.20
C GLN A 816 7.36 -11.87 -18.04
N GLN A 817 7.29 -12.03 -19.37
CA GLN A 817 8.31 -11.55 -20.31
C GLN A 817 8.59 -10.05 -20.18
N TRP A 818 7.57 -9.26 -19.80
CA TRP A 818 7.71 -7.82 -19.59
C TRP A 818 8.80 -7.45 -18.57
N LEU A 819 9.12 -8.33 -17.62
CA LEU A 819 10.15 -8.07 -16.60
C LEU A 819 11.56 -7.97 -17.21
N ILE A 820 11.82 -8.71 -18.30
CA ILE A 820 13.07 -8.62 -19.06
C ILE A 820 13.22 -7.21 -19.62
N GLU A 821 12.16 -6.72 -20.28
CA GLU A 821 12.14 -5.38 -20.85
C GLU A 821 12.21 -4.30 -19.76
N TRP A 822 11.45 -4.45 -18.66
CA TRP A 822 11.47 -3.50 -17.55
C TRP A 822 12.88 -3.36 -16.95
N ARG A 823 13.58 -4.48 -16.73
CA ARG A 823 14.99 -4.47 -16.30
C ARG A 823 15.83 -3.69 -17.29
N ASP A 824 15.69 -3.98 -18.59
CA ASP A 824 16.54 -3.33 -19.58
C ASP A 824 16.28 -1.82 -19.68
N LEU A 825 15.01 -1.41 -19.62
CA LEU A 825 14.61 0.00 -19.70
C LEU A 825 14.99 0.82 -18.47
N ASN A 826 15.05 0.19 -17.30
CA ASN A 826 15.40 0.84 -16.02
C ASN A 826 16.87 0.69 -15.63
N CYS A 827 17.73 0.22 -16.56
CA CYS A 827 19.14 -0.04 -16.26
C CYS A 827 19.89 1.23 -15.76
N PRO A 828 20.51 1.16 -14.56
CA PRO A 828 21.39 2.20 -14.03
C PRO A 828 22.56 2.48 -14.97
N HIS A 829 23.06 3.72 -14.92
CA HIS A 829 24.13 4.15 -15.83
C HIS A 829 25.41 3.32 -15.66
N GLU A 830 25.74 2.98 -14.42
CA GLU A 830 26.91 2.24 -13.98
C GLU A 830 26.87 0.78 -14.46
N ARG A 831 25.67 0.24 -14.71
CA ARG A 831 25.43 -1.16 -15.06
C ARG A 831 25.17 -1.40 -16.55
N VAL A 832 24.96 -0.32 -17.32
CA VAL A 832 24.60 -0.41 -18.74
C VAL A 832 25.62 -1.18 -19.58
N LYS A 833 26.92 -1.10 -19.28
CA LYS A 833 27.96 -1.77 -20.07
C LYS A 833 27.77 -3.30 -20.03
N GLY A 834 27.73 -3.87 -18.83
CA GLY A 834 27.59 -5.31 -18.65
C GLY A 834 26.24 -5.83 -19.14
N LEU A 835 25.17 -5.05 -18.94
CA LEU A 835 23.85 -5.43 -19.46
C LEU A 835 23.80 -5.38 -20.99
N LEU A 836 24.36 -4.34 -21.63
CA LEU A 836 24.38 -4.23 -23.10
C LEU A 836 25.09 -5.41 -23.74
N GLU A 837 26.27 -5.78 -23.25
CA GLU A 837 27.03 -6.93 -23.76
C GLU A 837 26.21 -8.22 -23.69
N ARG A 838 25.52 -8.44 -22.56
CA ARG A 838 24.62 -9.59 -22.36
C ARG A 838 23.41 -9.55 -23.31
N ARG A 839 22.69 -8.44 -23.34
CA ARG A 839 21.47 -8.29 -24.16
C ARG A 839 21.76 -8.42 -25.64
N VAL A 840 22.88 -7.91 -26.13
CA VAL A 840 23.28 -8.11 -27.54
C VAL A 840 23.43 -9.59 -27.85
N GLY A 841 24.10 -10.35 -26.98
CA GLY A 841 24.25 -11.80 -27.15
C GLY A 841 22.92 -12.55 -27.11
N GLU A 842 22.06 -12.21 -26.15
CA GLU A 842 20.72 -12.79 -26.02
C GLU A 842 19.84 -12.46 -27.24
N CYS A 843 19.72 -11.18 -27.63
CA CYS A 843 18.94 -10.73 -28.78
C CYS A 843 19.43 -11.39 -30.08
N LYS A 844 20.75 -11.49 -30.27
CA LYS A 844 21.34 -12.14 -31.44
C LYS A 844 20.91 -13.60 -31.52
N ARG A 845 21.02 -14.35 -30.43
CA ARG A 845 20.60 -15.76 -30.36
C ARG A 845 19.12 -15.93 -30.69
N GLU A 846 18.27 -15.05 -30.17
CA GLU A 846 16.82 -15.10 -30.42
C GLU A 846 16.46 -14.84 -31.87
N LEU A 847 17.09 -13.83 -32.48
CA LEU A 847 16.91 -13.52 -33.88
C LEU A 847 17.49 -14.62 -34.78
N GLU A 848 18.63 -15.23 -34.42
CA GLU A 848 19.20 -16.36 -35.15
C GLU A 848 18.30 -17.60 -35.07
N GLU A 849 17.69 -17.86 -33.92
CA GLU A 849 16.69 -18.91 -33.74
C GLU A 849 15.49 -18.66 -34.65
N LYS A 850 14.94 -17.44 -34.65
CA LYS A 850 13.82 -17.08 -35.51
C LYS A 850 14.17 -17.11 -37.00
N HIS A 851 15.38 -16.70 -37.37
CA HIS A 851 15.86 -16.73 -38.75
C HIS A 851 16.04 -18.17 -39.24
N ARG A 852 16.46 -19.11 -38.37
CA ARG A 852 16.49 -20.53 -38.71
C ARG A 852 15.09 -21.11 -38.94
N GLU A 853 14.09 -20.65 -38.17
CA GLU A 853 12.70 -21.04 -38.38
C GLU A 853 12.11 -20.45 -39.67
N ASN A 854 12.46 -19.21 -40.00
CA ASN A 854 11.99 -18.51 -41.20
C ASN A 854 13.11 -17.65 -41.84
N PRO A 855 13.93 -18.23 -42.73
CA PRO A 855 15.04 -17.51 -43.35
C PRO A 855 14.63 -16.32 -44.23
N GLU A 856 13.40 -16.34 -44.75
CA GLU A 856 12.85 -15.31 -45.64
C GLU A 856 12.26 -14.12 -44.87
N ASP A 857 12.23 -14.17 -43.54
CA ASP A 857 11.76 -13.05 -42.72
C ASP A 857 12.78 -11.89 -42.76
N LEU A 858 12.49 -10.93 -43.65
CA LEU A 858 13.32 -9.75 -43.89
C LEU A 858 13.49 -8.90 -42.62
N LEU A 859 12.48 -8.83 -41.74
CA LEU A 859 12.57 -8.04 -40.50
C LEU A 859 13.52 -8.68 -39.52
N VAL A 860 13.48 -10.01 -39.39
CA VAL A 860 14.40 -10.76 -38.53
C VAL A 860 15.83 -10.63 -39.05
N LYS A 861 16.04 -10.75 -40.36
CA LYS A 861 17.36 -10.57 -41.00
C LYS A 861 17.92 -9.16 -40.73
N GLN A 862 17.13 -8.12 -40.95
CA GLN A 862 17.54 -6.75 -40.67
C GLN A 862 17.79 -6.52 -39.17
N GLY A 863 17.01 -7.16 -38.31
CA GLY A 863 17.26 -7.17 -36.87
C GLY A 863 18.64 -7.73 -36.54
N LEU A 864 19.04 -8.85 -37.15
CA LEU A 864 20.38 -9.43 -36.99
C LEU A 864 21.49 -8.47 -37.43
N ASP A 865 21.30 -7.77 -38.54
CA ASP A 865 22.27 -6.78 -39.03
C ASP A 865 22.45 -5.63 -38.04
N VAL A 866 21.34 -5.11 -37.50
CA VAL A 866 21.37 -4.05 -36.48
C VAL A 866 22.07 -4.54 -35.21
N ILE A 867 21.71 -5.71 -34.68
CA ILE A 867 22.34 -6.26 -33.46
C ILE A 867 23.82 -6.54 -33.67
N THR A 868 24.22 -7.03 -34.84
CA THR A 868 25.63 -7.27 -35.18
C THR A 868 26.43 -5.96 -35.18
N GLU A 869 25.87 -4.88 -35.70
CA GLU A 869 26.55 -3.59 -35.69
C GLU A 869 26.62 -2.98 -34.28
N ILE A 870 25.58 -3.17 -33.45
CA ILE A 870 25.65 -2.80 -32.03
C ILE A 870 26.73 -3.61 -31.31
N GLN A 871 26.90 -4.90 -31.63
CA GLN A 871 27.95 -5.75 -31.09
C GLN A 871 29.34 -5.21 -31.44
N ASN A 872 29.55 -4.84 -32.71
CA ASN A 872 30.80 -4.23 -33.19
C ASN A 872 31.13 -2.95 -32.41
N GLN A 873 30.17 -2.03 -32.32
CA GLN A 873 30.34 -0.78 -31.58
C GLN A 873 30.62 -1.00 -30.09
N THR A 874 29.94 -1.96 -29.48
CA THR A 874 30.15 -2.29 -28.06
C THR A 874 31.58 -2.79 -27.83
N SER A 875 32.11 -3.64 -28.70
CA SER A 875 33.49 -4.13 -28.65
C SER A 875 34.54 -3.02 -28.80
N GLN A 876 34.20 -1.96 -29.54
CA GLN A 876 35.06 -0.79 -29.72
C GLN A 876 35.00 0.17 -28.52
N GLY A 877 34.07 -0.01 -27.58
CA GLY A 877 33.99 0.83 -26.37
C GLY A 877 33.48 2.25 -26.65
N VAL A 878 32.63 2.42 -27.67
CA VAL A 878 32.04 3.72 -28.00
C VAL A 878 31.14 4.26 -26.87
N SER A 879 30.89 5.57 -26.89
CA SER A 879 29.94 6.24 -25.99
C SER A 879 28.47 5.86 -26.31
N GLY A 880 27.48 6.37 -25.55
CA GLY A 880 26.07 6.17 -25.89
C GLY A 880 25.49 4.76 -25.63
N LYS A 881 26.09 3.99 -24.72
CA LYS A 881 25.66 2.61 -24.38
C LYS A 881 24.17 2.47 -24.03
N ARG A 882 23.57 3.47 -23.37
CA ARG A 882 22.12 3.47 -23.05
C ARG A 882 21.26 3.56 -24.31
N LEU A 883 21.69 4.34 -25.32
CA LEU A 883 21.01 4.42 -26.62
C LEU A 883 21.14 3.10 -27.38
N LEU A 884 22.33 2.48 -27.35
CA LEU A 884 22.58 1.18 -27.96
C LEU A 884 21.74 0.08 -27.31
N LEU A 885 21.65 0.06 -25.98
CA LEU A 885 20.81 -0.88 -25.25
C LEU A 885 19.34 -0.72 -25.65
N GLU A 886 18.82 0.51 -25.65
CA GLU A 886 17.45 0.79 -26.07
C GLU A 886 17.20 0.37 -27.52
N THR A 887 18.18 0.58 -28.41
CA THR A 887 18.08 0.18 -29.82
C THR A 887 18.04 -1.34 -29.96
N ALA A 888 18.85 -2.07 -29.20
CA ALA A 888 18.85 -3.54 -29.22
C ALA A 888 17.49 -4.12 -28.76
N ILE A 889 16.92 -3.58 -27.67
CA ILE A 889 15.61 -3.99 -27.15
C ILE A 889 14.52 -3.76 -28.20
N ARG A 890 14.43 -2.53 -28.75
CA ARG A 890 13.36 -2.16 -29.69
C ARG A 890 13.48 -2.90 -31.02
N THR A 891 14.70 -3.07 -31.53
CA THR A 891 14.96 -3.88 -32.74
C THR A 891 14.41 -5.29 -32.54
N THR A 892 14.75 -5.93 -31.43
CA THR A 892 14.34 -7.32 -31.16
C THR A 892 12.84 -7.43 -30.94
N SER A 893 12.24 -6.51 -30.19
CA SER A 893 10.78 -6.48 -29.96
C SER A 893 10.00 -6.32 -31.27
N MET A 894 10.41 -5.40 -32.15
CA MET A 894 9.75 -5.20 -33.45
C MET A 894 9.99 -6.34 -34.44
N ALA A 895 11.13 -7.02 -34.36
CA ALA A 895 11.45 -8.14 -35.26
C ALA A 895 10.79 -9.46 -34.83
N LEU A 896 10.67 -9.72 -33.52
CA LEU A 896 10.16 -11.00 -33.01
C LEU A 896 8.69 -10.96 -32.58
N ASN A 897 8.20 -9.83 -32.08
CA ASN A 897 6.90 -9.74 -31.40
C ASN A 897 5.92 -8.79 -32.10
N ARG A 898 6.14 -8.48 -33.38
CA ARG A 898 5.33 -7.51 -34.14
C ARG A 898 3.82 -7.75 -34.01
N ASP A 899 3.41 -9.01 -34.15
CA ASP A 899 1.99 -9.40 -34.15
C ASP A 899 1.36 -9.43 -32.75
N GLN A 900 2.18 -9.40 -31.71
CA GLN A 900 1.74 -9.38 -30.31
C GLN A 900 1.63 -7.96 -29.75
N LEU A 901 2.27 -6.98 -30.40
CA LEU A 901 2.22 -5.58 -29.99
C LEU A 901 0.87 -4.97 -30.34
N SER A 902 0.32 -4.16 -29.42
CA SER A 902 -0.82 -3.31 -29.75
C SER A 902 -0.43 -2.31 -30.85
N LYS A 903 -1.43 -1.82 -31.60
CA LYS A 903 -1.18 -0.79 -32.63
C LYS A 903 -0.49 0.45 -32.05
N GLU A 904 -0.85 0.83 -30.82
CA GLU A 904 -0.24 1.96 -30.12
C GLU A 904 1.20 1.68 -29.75
N ASP A 905 1.51 0.51 -29.19
CA ASP A 905 2.87 0.16 -28.77
C ASP A 905 3.80 0.02 -29.98
N LEU A 906 3.30 -0.53 -31.10
CA LEU A 906 4.04 -0.58 -32.35
C LEU A 906 4.33 0.83 -32.88
N ALA A 907 3.33 1.72 -32.88
CA ALA A 907 3.51 3.10 -33.32
C ALA A 907 4.52 3.85 -32.43
N HIS A 908 4.42 3.69 -31.11
CA HIS A 908 5.36 4.24 -30.15
C HIS A 908 6.78 3.70 -30.36
N ASN A 909 6.92 2.38 -30.53
CA ASN A 909 8.22 1.75 -30.80
C ASN A 909 8.84 2.29 -32.08
N CYS A 910 8.05 2.45 -33.16
CA CYS A 910 8.52 3.01 -34.42
C CYS A 910 8.94 4.48 -34.28
N GLU A 911 8.14 5.33 -33.62
CA GLU A 911 8.48 6.73 -33.37
C GLU A 911 9.78 6.83 -32.58
N ARG A 912 9.89 6.05 -31.52
CA ARG A 912 11.05 6.06 -30.66
C ARG A 912 12.29 5.51 -31.34
N TYR A 913 12.14 4.52 -32.21
CA TYR A 913 13.21 4.01 -33.05
C TYR A 913 13.76 5.09 -34.00
N LYS A 914 12.89 5.93 -34.57
CA LYS A 914 13.31 7.11 -35.37
C LYS A 914 14.08 8.12 -34.52
N GLU A 915 13.65 8.36 -33.29
CA GLU A 915 14.41 9.24 -32.39
C GLU A 915 15.79 8.68 -32.03
N LEU A 916 15.89 7.36 -31.79
CA LEU A 916 17.15 6.69 -31.51
C LEU A 916 18.10 6.78 -32.70
N HIS A 917 17.60 6.52 -33.91
CA HIS A 917 18.34 6.72 -35.14
C HIS A 917 18.98 8.12 -35.21
N ASN A 918 18.21 9.16 -34.88
CA ASN A 918 18.70 10.54 -34.89
C ASN A 918 19.68 10.82 -33.75
N LYS A 919 19.43 10.31 -32.54
CA LYS A 919 20.31 10.50 -31.37
C LYS A 919 21.64 9.74 -31.49
N LEU A 920 21.67 8.67 -32.28
CA LEU A 920 22.87 7.91 -32.61
C LEU A 920 23.69 8.56 -33.73
N SER A 921 23.15 9.58 -34.41
CA SER A 921 23.92 10.39 -35.36
C SER A 921 25.02 11.16 -34.63
N ILE A 922 26.25 11.10 -35.15
CA ILE A 922 27.40 11.81 -34.59
C ILE A 922 27.94 12.76 -35.65
N TYR A 923 28.10 14.04 -35.30
CA TYR A 923 28.88 14.99 -36.10
C TYR A 923 30.38 14.80 -35.77
N PRO A 924 31.19 14.21 -36.67
CA PRO A 924 32.52 13.68 -36.32
C PRO A 924 33.46 14.75 -35.76
N GLY A 925 33.49 15.94 -36.39
CA GLY A 925 34.38 17.04 -36.01
C GLY A 925 34.12 17.62 -34.61
N LEU A 926 32.84 17.75 -34.23
CA LEU A 926 32.45 18.29 -32.91
C LEU A 926 32.75 17.30 -31.77
N HIS A 927 32.56 16.01 -32.02
CA HIS A 927 32.80 14.97 -31.01
C HIS A 927 34.29 14.67 -30.81
N ILE A 928 35.11 14.72 -31.86
CA ILE A 928 36.57 14.65 -31.75
C ILE A 928 37.09 15.81 -30.90
N LEU A 929 36.70 17.06 -31.21
CA LEU A 929 37.13 18.24 -30.48
C LEU A 929 36.61 18.25 -29.02
N GLY A 930 35.33 17.95 -28.82
CA GLY A 930 34.72 17.86 -27.49
C GLY A 930 35.30 16.73 -26.64
N GLY A 931 35.64 15.60 -27.24
CA GLY A 931 36.33 14.48 -26.59
C GLY A 931 37.74 14.85 -26.14
N LEU A 932 38.53 15.53 -27.00
CA LEU A 932 39.86 16.04 -26.64
C LEU A 932 39.78 17.06 -25.49
N MET A 933 38.83 18.00 -25.54
CA MET A 933 38.63 18.99 -24.48
C MET A 933 38.22 18.35 -23.15
N LYS A 934 37.34 17.34 -23.17
CA LYS A 934 36.96 16.56 -21.97
C LYS A 934 38.11 15.75 -21.42
N SER A 935 38.91 15.08 -22.27
CA SER A 935 40.09 14.34 -21.85
C SER A 935 41.15 15.27 -21.23
N PHE A 936 41.34 16.47 -21.80
CA PHE A 936 42.26 17.47 -21.27
C PHE A 936 41.80 18.01 -19.91
N ALA A 937 40.53 18.40 -19.79
CA ALA A 937 39.93 18.80 -18.51
C ALA A 937 39.99 17.66 -17.48
N GLY A 938 39.72 16.43 -17.92
CA GLY A 938 39.80 15.23 -17.10
C GLY A 938 41.21 14.93 -16.60
N ALA A 939 42.24 15.15 -17.41
CA ALA A 939 43.64 15.00 -17.00
C ALA A 939 44.03 16.02 -15.92
N ILE A 940 43.55 17.27 -16.04
CA ILE A 940 43.76 18.31 -15.03
C ILE A 940 43.05 17.92 -13.73
N VAL A 941 41.78 17.50 -13.78
CA VAL A 941 41.03 17.08 -12.59
C VAL A 941 41.62 15.82 -11.96
N TYR A 942 42.04 14.84 -12.76
CA TYR A 942 42.69 13.62 -12.28
C TYR A 942 44.00 13.94 -11.54
N ALA A 943 44.82 14.85 -12.08
CA ALA A 943 46.03 15.32 -11.44
C ALA A 943 45.75 16.06 -10.12
N LEU A 944 44.78 16.99 -10.12
CA LEU A 944 44.38 17.77 -8.94
C LEU A 944 43.72 16.91 -7.85
N THR A 945 43.01 15.86 -8.22
CA THR A 945 42.31 14.95 -7.28
C THR A 945 43.14 13.73 -6.87
N ARG A 946 44.41 13.64 -7.31
CA ARG A 946 45.29 12.47 -7.12
C ARG A 946 44.64 11.15 -7.55
N GLY A 947 43.98 11.17 -8.70
CA GLY A 947 43.41 9.98 -9.33
C GLY A 947 42.06 9.52 -8.80
N LYS A 948 41.38 10.32 -7.97
CA LYS A 948 40.06 9.95 -7.43
C LYS A 948 38.91 10.11 -8.42
N VAL A 949 39.10 10.84 -9.51
CA VAL A 949 38.04 11.15 -10.48
C VAL A 949 38.53 10.89 -11.91
N ASP A 950 38.01 9.83 -12.55
CA ASP A 950 38.36 9.45 -13.93
C ASP A 950 37.37 10.05 -14.96
N ILE A 951 37.54 11.33 -15.25
CA ILE A 951 36.85 12.00 -16.37
C ILE A 951 37.54 11.69 -17.71
N LEU A 952 38.78 11.21 -17.66
CA LEU A 952 39.63 10.89 -18.83
C LEU A 952 39.00 9.81 -19.70
N SER A 953 38.52 8.71 -19.11
CA SER A 953 37.86 7.63 -19.85
C SER A 953 36.60 8.09 -20.58
N SER A 954 35.84 9.02 -20.01
CA SER A 954 34.65 9.62 -20.65
C SER A 954 35.01 10.50 -21.86
N GLY A 955 36.13 11.24 -21.76
CA GLY A 955 36.67 12.05 -22.86
C GLY A 955 37.16 11.18 -24.01
N TRP A 956 37.91 10.12 -23.70
CA TRP A 956 38.40 9.14 -24.67
C TRP A 956 37.26 8.40 -25.38
N ALA A 957 36.22 7.99 -24.66
CA ALA A 957 35.04 7.37 -25.27
C ALA A 957 34.29 8.34 -26.20
N THR A 958 34.26 9.64 -25.86
CA THR A 958 33.63 10.67 -26.69
C THR A 958 34.47 10.95 -27.96
N PHE A 959 35.79 11.02 -27.81
CA PHE A 959 36.73 11.17 -28.93
C PHE A 959 36.64 9.97 -29.88
N LYS A 960 36.68 8.75 -29.34
CA LYS A 960 36.61 7.51 -30.11
C LYS A 960 35.29 7.39 -30.86
N ALA A 961 34.17 7.80 -30.26
CA ALA A 961 32.89 7.86 -30.95
C ALA A 961 32.88 8.84 -32.14
N GLY A 962 33.65 9.94 -32.09
CA GLY A 962 33.83 10.83 -33.22
C GLY A 962 34.79 10.27 -34.29
N TRP A 963 35.84 9.57 -33.87
CA TRP A 963 36.78 8.89 -34.76
C TRP A 963 36.13 7.73 -35.53
N GLU A 964 35.26 6.96 -34.89
CA GLU A 964 34.55 5.81 -35.48
C GLU A 964 33.18 6.19 -36.08
N SER A 965 33.07 7.41 -36.61
CA SER A 965 31.80 7.90 -37.19
C SER A 965 31.25 7.02 -38.33
N ASP A 966 32.10 6.30 -39.06
CA ASP A 966 31.68 5.38 -40.13
C ASP A 966 30.88 4.18 -39.60
N SER A 967 31.22 3.64 -38.42
CA SER A 967 30.47 2.55 -37.78
C SER A 967 29.10 3.03 -37.31
N ARG A 968 29.00 4.27 -36.82
CA ARG A 968 27.70 4.88 -36.50
C ARG A 968 26.84 5.07 -37.73
N ALA A 969 27.43 5.54 -38.83
CA ALA A 969 26.73 5.64 -40.11
C ALA A 969 26.30 4.26 -40.66
N ALA A 970 27.07 3.20 -40.42
CA ALA A 970 26.67 1.83 -40.73
C ALA A 970 25.44 1.39 -39.94
N LEU A 971 25.42 1.61 -38.62
CA LEU A 971 24.26 1.32 -37.78
C LEU A 971 23.02 2.10 -38.21
N GLN A 972 23.17 3.37 -38.55
CA GLN A 972 22.05 4.19 -39.00
C GLN A 972 21.45 3.66 -40.32
N ARG A 973 22.31 3.27 -41.27
CA ARG A 973 21.84 2.66 -42.52
C ARG A 973 21.07 1.36 -42.28
N THR A 974 21.54 0.49 -41.39
CA THR A 974 20.82 -0.75 -41.05
C THR A 974 19.49 -0.48 -40.35
N MET A 975 19.44 0.51 -39.45
CA MET A 975 18.20 0.96 -38.83
C MET A 975 17.21 1.54 -39.86
N ASP A 976 17.66 2.30 -40.86
CA ASP A 976 16.81 2.84 -41.92
C ASP A 976 16.19 1.73 -42.78
N TYR A 977 16.96 0.69 -43.11
CA TYR A 977 16.42 -0.47 -43.83
C TYR A 977 15.28 -1.15 -43.05
N MET A 978 15.45 -1.34 -41.74
CA MET A 978 14.42 -1.92 -40.88
C MET A 978 13.19 -1.02 -40.78
N LYS A 979 13.39 0.28 -40.59
CA LYS A 979 12.31 1.28 -40.53
C LYS A 979 11.46 1.30 -41.79
N ASN A 980 12.06 1.12 -42.97
CA ASN A 980 11.32 1.07 -44.23
C ASN A 980 10.41 -0.17 -44.33
N GLN A 981 10.80 -1.30 -43.74
CA GLN A 981 9.96 -2.51 -43.67
C GLN A 981 8.84 -2.42 -42.62
N LEU A 982 9.01 -1.57 -41.60
CA LEU A 982 8.00 -1.33 -40.57
C LEU A 982 6.91 -0.35 -41.02
N SER A 983 7.15 0.42 -42.08
CA SER A 983 6.15 1.36 -42.61
C SER A 983 4.99 0.54 -43.20
N PRO A 984 3.72 0.82 -42.84
CA PRO A 984 2.59 0.15 -43.46
C PRO A 984 2.65 0.39 -44.97
N PRO A 985 2.28 -0.59 -45.81
CA PRO A 985 2.19 -0.36 -47.24
C PRO A 985 1.27 0.85 -47.45
N GLU A 986 1.79 1.88 -48.11
CA GLU A 986 1.01 3.08 -48.41
C GLU A 986 -0.29 2.64 -49.09
N ASP A 987 -1.42 3.11 -48.56
CA ASP A 987 -2.73 2.80 -49.11
C ASP A 987 -2.74 3.17 -50.60
N PRO A 988 -2.85 2.20 -51.53
CA PRO A 988 -2.76 2.46 -52.97
C PRO A 988 -3.80 3.46 -53.47
N GLN A 989 -4.83 3.75 -52.67
CA GLN A 989 -5.90 4.68 -53.01
C GLN A 989 -5.57 6.17 -52.80
N LYS A 990 -4.44 6.53 -52.18
CA LYS A 990 -4.03 7.95 -52.05
C LYS A 990 -3.24 8.51 -53.25
N GLY A 991 -2.98 7.71 -54.28
CA GLY A 991 -2.28 8.13 -55.50
C GLY A 991 -3.12 8.83 -56.57
N ILE A 992 -4.42 9.03 -56.37
CA ILE A 992 -5.30 9.69 -57.36
C ILE A 992 -6.10 10.80 -56.67
N GLN A 993 -5.44 11.87 -56.24
CA GLN A 993 -6.11 13.16 -56.04
C GLN A 993 -5.09 14.32 -56.08
N GLY A 994 -5.05 14.99 -57.23
CA GLY A 994 -4.84 16.43 -57.40
C GLY A 994 -3.50 17.02 -56.96
N ASN A 995 -2.61 17.26 -57.93
CA ASN A 995 -1.57 18.29 -57.82
C ASN A 995 -2.09 19.57 -58.50
N PRO A 996 -2.44 20.65 -57.78
CA PRO A 996 -2.65 21.96 -58.39
C PRO A 996 -1.44 22.82 -58.07
N ASP A 997 -0.45 22.83 -58.95
CA ASP A 997 0.34 24.04 -59.21
C ASP A 997 1.20 23.83 -60.45
N GLY A 998 0.78 24.48 -61.53
CA GLY A 998 1.56 24.58 -62.74
C GLY A 998 2.62 25.67 -62.59
N GLN A 999 3.89 25.32 -62.78
CA GLN A 999 4.91 26.25 -63.26
C GLN A 999 5.83 25.58 -64.28
N SER A 1000 5.56 25.93 -65.54
CA SER A 1000 6.49 26.24 -66.64
C SER A 1000 7.88 25.59 -66.64
N ILE A 1001 8.08 24.62 -67.55
CA ILE A 1001 9.39 24.28 -68.11
C ILE A 1001 9.41 24.72 -69.57
N LYS A 1002 10.32 25.65 -69.90
CA LYS A 1002 10.76 25.95 -71.27
C LYS A 1002 12.22 25.55 -71.43
N GLN A 1003 12.44 24.74 -72.46
CA GLN A 1003 13.64 24.64 -73.31
C GLN A 1003 14.95 24.17 -72.68
N GLN A 1004 15.42 22.97 -73.09
CA GLN A 1004 16.32 22.86 -74.25
C GLN A 1004 16.40 21.41 -74.74
N THR A 1005 16.08 21.26 -76.02
CA THR A 1005 16.33 20.10 -76.88
C THR A 1005 17.65 20.36 -77.63
N GLU A 1006 18.43 19.31 -77.86
CA GLU A 1006 19.24 18.98 -79.06
C GLU A 1006 20.25 17.91 -78.64
N GLU A 1007 20.06 16.66 -79.06
CA GLU A 1007 20.78 15.98 -80.17
C GLU A 1007 21.74 14.94 -79.56
N LEU A 1008 21.92 13.70 -80.03
CA LEU A 1008 21.56 12.99 -81.25
C LEU A 1008 21.61 11.47 -80.95
N GLU A 1009 20.62 10.77 -81.49
CA GLU A 1009 20.70 9.50 -82.24
C GLU A 1009 21.85 8.50 -81.98
N ASN A 1010 21.51 7.24 -81.67
CA ASN A 1010 21.49 6.17 -82.69
C ASN A 1010 21.16 4.77 -82.13
N GLY A 1011 20.41 3.99 -82.95
CA GLY A 1011 20.39 2.52 -82.99
C GLY A 1011 19.25 1.86 -82.20
N GLU A 1012 18.07 1.66 -82.82
CA GLU A 1012 17.66 0.42 -83.54
C GLU A 1012 17.70 -0.85 -82.66
N ASP A 1013 16.56 -1.36 -82.21
CA ASP A 1013 15.58 -2.22 -82.93
C ASP A 1013 15.84 -3.72 -82.62
N ASN A 1014 14.96 -4.34 -81.81
CA ASN A 1014 14.28 -5.60 -82.16
C ASN A 1014 13.48 -6.21 -80.99
N SER A 1015 12.18 -6.30 -81.27
CA SER A 1015 11.22 -7.37 -81.02
C SER A 1015 11.57 -8.56 -80.10
N SER A 1016 10.54 -8.85 -79.28
CA SER A 1016 9.87 -10.15 -79.12
C SER A 1016 10.35 -11.16 -78.08
N THR A 1017 9.33 -11.62 -77.34
CA THR A 1017 9.11 -12.95 -76.76
C THR A 1017 9.91 -13.39 -75.52
N LEU A 1018 9.18 -13.50 -74.40
CA LEU A 1018 9.09 -14.62 -73.44
C LEU A 1018 9.98 -15.84 -73.76
N PRO A 1019 10.54 -16.57 -72.75
CA PRO A 1019 9.69 -17.27 -71.78
C PRO A 1019 10.26 -17.56 -70.36
N THR A 1020 9.35 -17.94 -69.46
CA THR A 1020 9.47 -18.91 -68.33
C THR A 1020 10.70 -18.89 -67.39
N ILE A 1021 10.43 -18.56 -66.11
CA ILE A 1021 10.67 -19.29 -64.81
C ILE A 1021 11.83 -20.32 -64.80
N PRO A 1022 12.67 -20.39 -63.74
CA PRO A 1022 12.37 -20.14 -62.32
C PRO A 1022 12.93 -18.88 -61.69
#